data_AF-A0A1J5WUR7-F1
#
_entry.id   AF-A0A1J5WUR7-F1
#
_cell.length_a   1.000
_cell.length_b   1.000
_cell.length_c   1.000
_cell.angle_alpha   90.00
_cell.angle_beta   90.00
_cell.angle_gamma   90.00
#
_symmetry.space_group_name_H-M   'P 1'
#
loop_
_entity.id
_entity.type
_entity.pdbx_description
1 polymer ?
#
loop_
_entity_poly.entity_id
_entity_poly.type
_entity_poly.pdbx_seq_one_letter_code
_entity_poly.pdbx_strand_id
1 'polypeptide(L)'
;MEKKTITALQHRNMFFVFIDKGLFVFPEREYRLFQQNERDFVFVKRKYLAKGEDSDGERVVCTACNEEAAPEDMVFPLCRKLHFVVCERCAQELLFDRGLFKKGKDKTTMACPHCKDVLSYEQRKGETLRVLFSSMSQKTCLRFEISLETNIETVVRLVLETEVFLDNICVSDTLFFGLMARTDVKIRNKVSLFHHSNSLDCCFEQPGPRTDEQIDIRASTGYGEEEAEQIHANLKKMPSNSIAINTQKIYAAEKDVCILLKLCAGAEYNLDVFLESSRKEYVEEILNTENSSVWIGKIKNLRLGRYAVSILPRLGIHDENVMDELRLDISNSEQMAEITKTENKSIWVGKVKTLRLEGYAAGILPRLRFHEENEMEVLGLRVCVSGNITEILSTESKSIWIGKVKNLSLERYAVGILPKLGIHRENEMEELRLTAYDFGHISEILKTDNKSIWIGKVKILRLERYAVEILPKLVFHEENEMEVLGLIAGNPENIVEAIKTESKSIWIGKVKNLSLERYAVGILSKFKFHKENETEELRLTAYDFGHISEILKTDNKSVWIGKVKILRLERYAVEILPKLGFHEENEIKVLGLGIYNPENITEILKAENKSIWIGKVGVLKLERYAVEILPKLGFHEENEINLFSLGIYNSEDIAEILKTENNSIWMGKMKKLNLVGYATDILPKLCFHKENEMEVLNLRADHPGHITGILDTENSSIWIGKVKTLRLERYAVKALAKLRTSEENEMEELTLIANDLEHISEIEKTENNSIWIGKVRTLRLEGYAVEILPKLRFHEENEMEVLDLCADHPENIAEVEKIENSSIWVGKVKTLRLEGYAVKTIEKLGFHKENEMEEVGLTATHSENVA
;
A
#
# COMPACT_ATOMS: atom_id res chain seq x y z
N MET A 1 28.83 -6.85 -10.93
CA MET A 1 29.38 -8.16 -10.58
C MET A 1 30.90 -8.01 -10.65
N GLU A 2 31.63 -8.11 -9.53
CA GLU A 2 33.09 -8.09 -9.57
C GLU A 2 33.58 -9.28 -10.40
N LYS A 3 34.54 -9.05 -11.31
CA LYS A 3 35.16 -10.10 -12.12
C LYS A 3 35.82 -11.12 -11.18
N LYS A 4 35.14 -12.23 -10.86
CA LYS A 4 35.80 -13.42 -10.30
C LYS A 4 36.94 -13.77 -11.25
N THR A 5 38.17 -13.74 -10.74
CA THR A 5 39.37 -13.77 -11.60
C THR A 5 39.60 -15.16 -12.18
N ILE A 6 39.04 -16.20 -11.52
CA ILE A 6 39.03 -17.58 -12.00
C ILE A 6 37.72 -18.28 -11.59
N THR A 7 37.11 -19.01 -12.53
CA THR A 7 36.01 -19.95 -12.28
C THR A 7 36.47 -21.35 -12.68
N ALA A 8 36.28 -22.34 -11.82
CA ALA A 8 36.58 -23.75 -12.10
C ALA A 8 35.31 -24.60 -12.03
N LEU A 9 35.08 -25.40 -13.06
CA LEU A 9 33.90 -26.26 -13.20
C LEU A 9 34.35 -27.70 -13.44
N GLN A 10 33.76 -28.65 -12.75
CA GLN A 10 34.14 -30.07 -12.78
C GLN A 10 33.22 -30.87 -13.70
N HIS A 11 33.82 -31.71 -14.54
CA HIS A 11 33.14 -32.77 -15.27
C HIS A 11 33.87 -34.08 -15.01
N ARG A 12 33.29 -34.95 -14.17
CA ARG A 12 33.91 -36.21 -13.72
C ARG A 12 35.32 -35.95 -13.16
N ASN A 13 36.35 -36.52 -13.79
CA ASN A 13 37.75 -36.41 -13.36
C ASN A 13 38.48 -35.29 -14.12
N MET A 14 37.77 -34.26 -14.58
CA MET A 14 38.36 -33.12 -15.29
C MET A 14 37.80 -31.79 -14.77
N PHE A 15 38.59 -30.73 -14.88
CA PHE A 15 38.23 -29.38 -14.46
C PHE A 15 38.42 -28.39 -15.60
N PHE A 16 37.35 -27.70 -15.98
CA PHE A 16 37.35 -26.54 -16.85
C PHE A 16 37.69 -25.30 -16.02
N VAL A 17 38.83 -24.68 -16.31
CA VAL A 17 39.32 -23.52 -15.57
C VAL A 17 39.37 -22.32 -16.51
N PHE A 18 38.55 -21.31 -16.19
CA PHE A 18 38.49 -20.04 -16.90
C PHE A 18 39.44 -19.04 -16.24
N ILE A 19 40.43 -18.52 -16.98
CA ILE A 19 41.38 -17.51 -16.48
C ILE A 19 41.51 -16.41 -17.53
N ASP A 20 41.15 -15.18 -17.18
CA ASP A 20 41.15 -14.04 -18.11
C ASP A 20 40.48 -14.41 -19.47
N LYS A 21 41.23 -14.30 -20.58
CA LYS A 21 40.81 -14.67 -21.95
C LYS A 21 41.08 -16.15 -22.32
N GLY A 22 41.57 -16.97 -21.39
CA GLY A 22 41.96 -18.36 -21.62
C GLY A 22 41.01 -19.39 -20.99
N LEU A 23 40.87 -20.54 -21.65
CA LEU A 23 40.15 -21.71 -21.14
C LEU A 23 41.08 -22.93 -21.16
N PHE A 24 41.18 -23.61 -20.02
CA PHE A 24 42.01 -24.79 -19.87
C PHE A 24 41.18 -25.94 -19.29
N VAL A 25 41.46 -27.15 -19.75
CA VAL A 25 40.87 -28.38 -19.21
C VAL A 25 41.99 -29.17 -18.53
N PHE A 26 41.84 -29.42 -17.24
CA PHE A 26 42.79 -30.17 -16.43
C PHE A 26 42.25 -31.55 -16.12
N PRO A 27 43.04 -32.62 -16.24
CA PRO A 27 42.70 -33.85 -15.54
C PRO A 27 42.80 -33.61 -14.04
N GLU A 28 41.97 -34.29 -13.26
CA GLU A 28 41.87 -34.13 -11.81
C GLU A 28 43.23 -34.25 -11.13
N ARG A 29 44.10 -35.17 -11.58
CA ARG A 29 45.46 -35.32 -11.05
C ARG A 29 46.32 -34.06 -11.18
N GLU A 30 46.19 -33.33 -12.29
CA GLU A 30 46.93 -32.09 -12.56
C GLU A 30 46.24 -30.91 -11.89
N TYR A 31 44.91 -30.91 -11.84
CA TYR A 31 44.15 -29.88 -11.12
C TYR A 31 44.44 -29.90 -9.62
N ARG A 32 44.55 -31.10 -9.01
CA ARG A 32 44.96 -31.28 -7.60
C ARG A 32 46.37 -30.75 -7.31
N LEU A 33 47.22 -30.50 -8.32
CA LEU A 33 48.50 -29.81 -8.12
C LEU A 33 48.34 -28.34 -7.75
N PHE A 34 47.14 -27.79 -7.95
CA PHE A 34 46.78 -26.47 -7.50
C PHE A 34 45.36 -26.41 -6.94
N GLN A 35 45.18 -26.89 -5.72
CA GLN A 35 43.87 -26.95 -5.08
C GLN A 35 43.36 -25.55 -4.73
N GLN A 36 42.10 -25.27 -5.08
CA GLN A 36 41.30 -24.23 -4.46
C GLN A 36 40.61 -24.86 -3.24
N ASN A 37 41.05 -24.50 -2.04
CA ASN A 37 40.32 -24.90 -0.83
C ASN A 37 39.00 -24.09 -0.74
N GLU A 38 38.02 -24.54 0.05
CA GLU A 38 36.69 -23.89 0.25
C GLU A 38 36.75 -22.40 0.64
N ARG A 39 37.94 -21.87 0.92
CA ARG A 39 38.21 -20.51 1.38
C ARG A 39 39.07 -19.69 0.39
N ASP A 40 38.95 -19.97 -0.90
CA ASP A 40 39.45 -19.19 -2.05
C ASP A 40 40.98 -19.16 -2.31
N PHE A 41 41.83 -19.77 -1.46
CA PHE A 41 43.29 -19.85 -1.64
C PHE A 41 43.72 -20.80 -2.76
N VAL A 42 44.62 -20.34 -3.66
CA VAL A 42 45.24 -21.17 -4.71
C VAL A 42 46.67 -21.56 -4.32
N PHE A 43 46.84 -22.75 -3.78
CA PHE A 43 48.19 -23.29 -3.54
C PHE A 43 48.72 -23.94 -4.81
N VAL A 44 50.03 -23.92 -5.01
CA VAL A 44 50.70 -24.53 -6.16
C VAL A 44 51.93 -25.27 -5.67
N LYS A 45 52.25 -26.44 -6.24
CA LYS A 45 53.51 -27.11 -5.90
C LYS A 45 54.73 -26.23 -6.23
N ARG A 46 55.66 -26.10 -5.29
CA ARG A 46 56.82 -25.20 -5.37
C ARG A 46 57.65 -25.41 -6.64
N LYS A 47 57.77 -26.63 -7.16
CA LYS A 47 58.53 -26.93 -8.39
C LYS A 47 58.04 -26.21 -9.65
N TYR A 48 56.79 -25.77 -9.70
CA TYR A 48 56.22 -25.06 -10.84
C TYR A 48 56.45 -23.54 -10.79
N LEU A 49 56.93 -23.03 -9.66
CA LEU A 49 57.26 -21.63 -9.48
C LEU A 49 58.74 -21.46 -9.84
N ALA A 50 59.02 -20.97 -11.06
CA ALA A 50 60.39 -20.80 -11.54
C ALA A 50 61.16 -19.78 -10.68
N LYS A 51 62.40 -20.11 -10.32
CA LYS A 51 63.37 -19.14 -9.77
C LYS A 51 63.71 -18.13 -10.86
N GLY A 52 63.57 -16.83 -10.57
CA GLY A 52 64.11 -15.79 -11.43
C GLY A 52 65.64 -15.86 -11.47
N GLU A 53 66.24 -15.43 -12.58
CA GLU A 53 67.69 -15.51 -12.84
C GLU A 53 68.57 -14.75 -11.82
N ASP A 54 67.97 -13.91 -10.96
CA ASP A 54 68.66 -13.12 -9.92
C ASP A 54 68.72 -13.78 -8.52
N SER A 55 68.20 -15.01 -8.31
CA SER A 55 68.20 -15.61 -6.97
C SER A 55 69.39 -16.56 -6.74
N ASP A 56 70.54 -15.99 -6.36
CA ASP A 56 71.70 -16.74 -5.87
C ASP A 56 71.31 -17.62 -4.68
N GLY A 57 71.22 -18.94 -4.88
CA GLY A 57 71.28 -19.96 -3.81
C GLY A 57 70.21 -19.95 -2.70
N GLU A 58 69.34 -18.95 -2.58
CA GLU A 58 68.46 -18.81 -1.41
C GLU A 58 67.37 -19.90 -1.37
N ARG A 59 67.17 -20.46 -0.16
CA ARG A 59 66.14 -21.44 0.18
C ARG A 59 64.78 -20.74 0.19
N VAL A 60 63.79 -21.28 -0.53
CA VAL A 60 62.42 -20.73 -0.51
C VAL A 60 61.76 -21.24 0.77
N VAL A 61 61.60 -20.39 1.77
CA VAL A 61 61.02 -20.75 3.06
C VAL A 61 59.60 -20.24 3.21
N CYS A 62 58.79 -20.98 3.97
CA CYS A 62 57.50 -20.51 4.39
C CYS A 62 57.67 -19.38 5.43
N THR A 63 57.09 -18.20 5.20
CA THR A 63 57.22 -17.07 6.14
C THR A 63 56.63 -17.33 7.54
N ALA A 64 55.86 -18.39 7.70
CA ALA A 64 55.09 -18.68 8.91
C ALA A 64 55.80 -19.70 9.82
N CYS A 65 56.18 -20.85 9.26
CA CYS A 65 56.92 -21.88 9.99
C CYS A 65 58.44 -21.79 9.80
N ASN A 66 58.93 -20.93 8.90
CA ASN A 66 60.33 -20.85 8.48
C ASN A 66 60.92 -22.17 7.95
N GLU A 67 60.09 -23.18 7.66
CA GLU A 67 60.53 -24.41 7.00
C GLU A 67 60.79 -24.14 5.51
N GLU A 68 61.81 -24.80 4.98
CA GLU A 68 62.11 -24.77 3.54
C GLU A 68 61.03 -25.54 2.79
N ALA A 69 60.43 -24.90 1.78
CA ALA A 69 59.44 -25.53 0.92
C ALA A 69 60.13 -26.46 -0.09
N ALA A 70 59.98 -27.75 0.12
CA ALA A 70 60.45 -28.78 -0.79
C ALA A 70 59.75 -28.61 -2.17
N PRO A 71 60.36 -29.10 -3.27
CA PRO A 71 59.78 -28.99 -4.61
C PRO A 71 58.33 -29.52 -4.74
N GLU A 72 57.95 -30.52 -3.94
CA GLU A 72 56.61 -31.11 -3.97
C GLU A 72 55.61 -30.44 -2.99
N ASP A 73 56.07 -29.50 -2.15
CA ASP A 73 55.20 -28.84 -1.16
C ASP A 73 54.25 -27.84 -1.83
N MET A 74 53.00 -27.84 -1.35
CA MET A 74 51.96 -26.90 -1.76
C MET A 74 52.18 -25.54 -1.10
N VAL A 75 52.39 -24.51 -1.92
CA VAL A 75 52.75 -23.18 -1.45
C VAL A 75 51.98 -22.08 -2.17
N PHE A 76 51.74 -20.98 -1.48
CA PHE A 76 51.20 -19.73 -2.02
C PHE A 76 52.31 -18.68 -2.07
N PRO A 77 52.70 -18.15 -3.24
CA PRO A 77 53.78 -17.18 -3.32
C PRO A 77 53.34 -15.78 -2.91
N LEU A 78 54.12 -15.10 -2.07
CA LEU A 78 53.83 -13.73 -1.65
C LEU A 78 54.31 -12.66 -2.65
N CYS A 79 55.22 -13.00 -3.57
CA CYS A 79 55.62 -12.16 -4.70
C CYS A 79 56.15 -12.98 -5.88
N ARG A 80 56.24 -12.36 -7.07
CA ARG A 80 56.75 -13.00 -8.30
C ARG A 80 58.19 -13.52 -8.17
N LYS A 81 59.02 -12.85 -7.36
CA LYS A 81 60.42 -13.26 -7.11
C LYS A 81 60.55 -14.40 -6.10
N LEU A 82 59.44 -14.90 -5.54
CA LEU A 82 59.39 -15.99 -4.57
C LEU A 82 60.25 -15.78 -3.32
N HIS A 83 60.47 -14.52 -2.90
CA HIS A 83 61.25 -14.24 -1.68
C HIS A 83 60.68 -14.97 -0.45
N PHE A 84 59.35 -15.06 -0.38
CA PHE A 84 58.64 -15.82 0.64
C PHE A 84 57.41 -16.50 0.04
N VAL A 85 57.09 -17.66 0.62
CA VAL A 85 55.84 -18.38 0.33
C VAL A 85 55.09 -18.65 1.63
N VAL A 86 53.84 -19.08 1.53
CA VAL A 86 53.09 -19.64 2.65
C VAL A 86 52.77 -21.09 2.28
N CYS A 87 53.25 -22.07 3.06
CA CYS A 87 52.87 -23.46 2.83
C CYS A 87 51.40 -23.67 3.20
N GLU A 88 50.75 -24.66 2.57
CA GLU A 88 49.33 -24.93 2.76
C GLU A 88 48.94 -25.11 4.25
N ARG A 89 49.73 -25.88 5.02
CA ARG A 89 49.52 -26.09 6.46
C ARG A 89 49.47 -24.78 7.23
N CYS A 90 50.49 -23.94 7.03
CA CYS A 90 50.56 -22.64 7.68
C CYS A 90 49.51 -21.67 7.19
N ALA A 91 49.11 -21.73 5.92
CA ALA A 91 48.06 -20.85 5.43
C ALA A 91 46.72 -21.20 6.09
N GLN A 92 46.41 -22.50 6.25
CA GLN A 92 45.23 -22.95 6.99
C GLN A 92 45.27 -22.44 8.44
N GLU A 93 46.39 -22.56 9.16
CA GLU A 93 46.52 -22.08 10.55
C GLU A 93 46.57 -20.55 10.69
N LEU A 94 47.29 -19.84 9.81
CA LEU A 94 47.43 -18.38 9.84
C LEU A 94 46.12 -17.64 9.55
N LEU A 95 45.18 -18.30 8.86
CA LEU A 95 43.82 -17.81 8.65
C LEU A 95 42.94 -17.90 9.90
N PHE A 96 43.30 -18.73 10.88
CA PHE A 96 42.54 -18.86 12.12
C PHE A 96 43.00 -17.93 13.25
N ASP A 97 44.32 -17.66 13.41
CA ASP A 97 44.79 -17.08 14.69
C ASP A 97 45.76 -15.87 14.65
N ARG A 98 46.32 -15.42 13.51
CA ARG A 98 47.49 -14.50 13.56
C ARG A 98 47.51 -13.22 12.71
N GLY A 99 46.38 -12.74 12.17
CA GLY A 99 46.27 -11.34 11.73
C GLY A 99 47.18 -10.89 10.57
N LEU A 100 47.78 -11.82 9.81
CA LEU A 100 48.52 -11.51 8.57
C LEU A 100 47.59 -11.07 7.42
N PHE A 101 46.30 -11.36 7.52
CA PHE A 101 45.26 -10.89 6.61
C PHE A 101 44.47 -9.77 7.27
N LYS A 102 44.74 -8.51 6.92
CA LYS A 102 43.87 -7.39 7.34
C LYS A 102 42.61 -7.43 6.48
N LYS A 103 41.48 -7.81 7.08
CA LYS A 103 40.16 -7.65 6.47
C LYS A 103 39.77 -6.17 6.48
N GLY A 104 40.29 -5.41 5.51
CA GLY A 104 39.70 -4.11 5.15
C GLY A 104 38.33 -4.33 4.51
N LYS A 105 37.45 -3.34 4.56
CA LYS A 105 36.02 -3.48 4.24
C LYS A 105 35.68 -4.18 2.91
N ASP A 106 36.59 -4.26 1.93
CA ASP A 106 36.31 -4.98 0.68
C ASP A 106 37.42 -5.86 0.07
N LYS A 107 38.70 -5.84 0.51
CA LYS A 107 39.78 -6.64 -0.14
C LYS A 107 40.89 -7.09 0.80
N THR A 108 41.27 -8.36 0.71
CA THR A 108 42.44 -8.96 1.38
C THR A 108 43.71 -8.60 0.59
N THR A 109 44.62 -7.80 1.17
CA THR A 109 45.91 -7.47 0.56
C THR A 109 47.04 -8.28 1.21
N MET A 110 48.00 -8.73 0.40
CA MET A 110 49.18 -9.44 0.87
C MET A 110 50.43 -8.64 0.48
N ALA A 111 51.33 -8.46 1.45
CA ALA A 111 52.61 -7.81 1.24
C ALA A 111 53.73 -8.83 1.43
N CYS A 112 54.61 -8.96 0.44
CA CYS A 112 55.85 -9.70 0.63
C CYS A 112 56.77 -8.90 1.59
N PRO A 113 57.22 -9.47 2.72
CA PRO A 113 58.07 -8.77 3.69
C PRO A 113 59.38 -8.25 3.11
N HIS A 114 59.95 -8.96 2.12
CA HIS A 114 61.22 -8.62 1.49
C HIS A 114 61.11 -7.43 0.53
N CYS A 115 60.34 -7.57 -0.56
CA CYS A 115 60.27 -6.55 -1.61
C CYS A 115 59.12 -5.56 -1.47
N LYS A 116 58.32 -5.66 -0.39
CA LYS A 116 57.13 -4.83 -0.15
C LYS A 116 56.14 -4.79 -1.32
N ASP A 117 56.13 -5.84 -2.14
CA ASP A 117 55.19 -5.98 -3.24
C ASP A 117 53.80 -6.23 -2.66
N VAL A 118 52.91 -5.25 -2.83
CA VAL A 118 51.55 -5.25 -2.30
C VAL A 118 50.58 -5.46 -3.45
N LEU A 119 50.09 -6.69 -3.60
CA LEU A 119 48.97 -6.99 -4.49
C LEU A 119 47.75 -7.39 -3.67
N SER A 120 46.57 -7.15 -4.25
CA SER A 120 45.36 -7.81 -3.76
C SER A 120 45.48 -9.32 -3.95
N TYR A 121 44.81 -10.07 -3.07
CA TYR A 121 44.74 -11.52 -3.15
C TYR A 121 44.36 -12.01 -4.57
N GLU A 122 43.33 -11.43 -5.18
CA GLU A 122 42.88 -11.79 -6.54
C GLU A 122 43.93 -11.53 -7.63
N GLN A 123 44.67 -10.41 -7.54
CA GLN A 123 45.76 -10.13 -8.49
C GLN A 123 46.91 -11.13 -8.34
N ARG A 124 47.31 -11.44 -7.10
CA ARG A 124 48.38 -12.41 -6.81
C ARG A 124 47.97 -13.83 -7.25
N LYS A 125 46.72 -14.20 -7.02
CA LYS A 125 46.10 -15.44 -7.48
C LYS A 125 46.18 -15.56 -9.01
N GLY A 126 45.77 -14.51 -9.74
CA GLY A 126 45.86 -14.47 -11.20
C GLY A 126 47.30 -14.60 -11.73
N GLU A 127 48.26 -13.90 -11.11
CA GLU A 127 49.68 -14.02 -11.48
C GLU A 127 50.25 -15.42 -11.24
N THR A 128 49.96 -16.00 -10.07
CA THR A 128 50.45 -17.32 -9.67
C THR A 128 49.95 -18.38 -10.64
N LEU A 129 48.68 -18.31 -11.00
CA LEU A 129 48.07 -19.22 -11.96
C LEU A 129 48.62 -19.02 -13.37
N ARG A 130 48.85 -17.77 -13.83
CA ARG A 130 49.53 -17.52 -15.11
C ARG A 130 50.90 -18.20 -15.17
N VAL A 131 51.72 -18.06 -14.12
CA VAL A 131 53.04 -18.71 -14.04
C VAL A 131 52.90 -20.23 -14.06
N LEU A 132 51.98 -20.78 -13.25
CA LEU A 132 51.70 -22.20 -13.21
C LEU A 132 51.35 -22.75 -14.60
N PHE A 133 50.42 -22.09 -15.29
CA PHE A 133 49.98 -22.54 -16.61
C PHE A 133 51.09 -22.43 -17.66
N SER A 134 51.90 -21.38 -17.63
CA SER A 134 53.06 -21.30 -18.53
C SER A 134 54.12 -22.39 -18.28
N SER A 135 54.19 -22.95 -17.07
CA SER A 135 55.17 -23.97 -16.70
C SER A 135 54.72 -25.41 -16.98
N MET A 136 53.42 -25.65 -17.12
CA MET A 136 52.87 -26.99 -17.35
C MET A 136 53.00 -27.41 -18.81
N SER A 137 53.23 -28.70 -19.07
CA SER A 137 53.16 -29.25 -20.43
C SER A 137 51.72 -29.22 -20.92
N GLN A 138 51.40 -28.27 -21.79
CA GLN A 138 50.06 -28.08 -22.34
C GLN A 138 50.01 -28.51 -23.80
N LYS A 139 48.93 -29.17 -24.17
CA LYS A 139 48.60 -29.45 -25.56
C LYS A 139 47.51 -28.50 -26.02
N THR A 140 47.77 -27.68 -27.02
CA THR A 140 46.69 -26.96 -27.71
C THR A 140 45.92 -27.96 -28.55
N CYS A 141 44.61 -28.03 -28.33
CA CYS A 141 43.75 -28.95 -29.05
C CYS A 141 42.99 -28.20 -30.15
N LEU A 142 43.01 -28.72 -31.38
CA LEU A 142 42.19 -28.16 -32.47
C LEU A 142 40.74 -28.64 -32.40
N ARG A 143 40.51 -29.82 -31.80
CA ARG A 143 39.20 -30.45 -31.74
C ARG A 143 38.99 -31.17 -30.42
N PHE A 144 38.04 -30.71 -29.61
CA PHE A 144 37.74 -31.22 -28.30
C PHE A 144 36.29 -31.72 -28.26
N GLU A 145 36.05 -32.93 -27.74
CA GLU A 145 34.71 -33.49 -27.64
C GLU A 145 34.34 -33.63 -26.18
N ILE A 146 33.22 -33.01 -25.78
CA ILE A 146 32.67 -33.12 -24.44
C ILE A 146 31.50 -34.10 -24.52
N SER A 147 31.83 -35.34 -24.20
CA SER A 147 30.90 -36.41 -23.93
C SER A 147 31.06 -36.85 -22.47
N LEU A 148 30.23 -37.79 -22.06
CA LEU A 148 30.33 -38.40 -20.74
C LEU A 148 31.63 -39.18 -20.60
N GLU A 149 32.09 -39.83 -21.67
CA GLU A 149 33.28 -40.67 -21.67
C GLU A 149 34.58 -39.87 -21.85
N THR A 150 34.50 -38.55 -22.07
CA THR A 150 35.68 -37.72 -22.24
C THR A 150 36.56 -37.80 -21.01
N ASN A 151 37.82 -38.18 -21.23
CA ASN A 151 38.89 -38.12 -20.25
C ASN A 151 40.13 -37.58 -20.95
N ILE A 152 40.94 -36.79 -20.24
CA ILE A 152 42.20 -36.27 -20.76
C ILE A 152 43.34 -36.77 -19.87
N GLU A 153 44.49 -37.04 -20.48
CA GLU A 153 45.68 -37.43 -19.71
C GLU A 153 46.56 -36.23 -19.36
N THR A 154 46.54 -35.18 -20.18
CA THR A 154 47.38 -33.98 -20.02
C THR A 154 46.54 -32.72 -20.07
N VAL A 155 47.06 -31.61 -19.54
CA VAL A 155 46.39 -30.31 -19.59
C VAL A 155 46.15 -29.88 -21.04
N VAL A 156 44.89 -29.54 -21.36
CA VAL A 156 44.48 -29.08 -22.68
C VAL A 156 44.18 -27.58 -22.63
N ARG A 157 44.79 -26.81 -23.52
CA ARG A 157 44.42 -25.40 -23.73
C ARG A 157 43.41 -25.31 -24.87
N LEU A 158 42.26 -24.72 -24.59
CA LEU A 158 41.24 -24.39 -25.58
C LEU A 158 41.41 -22.93 -26.00
N VAL A 159 41.47 -22.71 -27.30
CA VAL A 159 41.61 -21.38 -27.93
C VAL A 159 40.37 -21.09 -28.79
N LEU A 160 40.25 -19.88 -29.32
CA LEU A 160 39.10 -19.45 -30.11
C LEU A 160 38.84 -20.36 -31.32
N GLU A 161 39.91 -20.87 -31.93
CA GLU A 161 39.88 -21.76 -33.08
C GLU A 161 39.63 -23.24 -32.71
N THR A 162 39.62 -23.58 -31.41
CA THR A 162 39.35 -24.94 -30.97
C THR A 162 37.88 -25.28 -31.20
N GLU A 163 37.63 -26.31 -32.01
CA GLU A 163 36.28 -26.83 -32.21
C GLU A 163 35.86 -27.69 -31.02
N VAL A 164 34.85 -27.25 -30.26
CA VAL A 164 34.29 -27.99 -29.13
C VAL A 164 32.97 -28.65 -29.54
N PHE A 165 32.92 -29.97 -29.50
CA PHE A 165 31.71 -30.74 -29.83
C PHE A 165 30.94 -31.09 -28.57
N LEU A 166 29.66 -30.69 -28.52
CA LEU A 166 28.69 -31.10 -27.50
C LEU A 166 27.71 -32.10 -28.11
N ASP A 167 27.58 -33.26 -27.50
CA ASP A 167 26.74 -34.35 -28.03
C ASP A 167 25.93 -35.04 -26.93
N ASN A 168 24.60 -34.89 -26.99
CA ASN A 168 23.63 -35.51 -26.08
C ASN A 168 23.98 -35.39 -24.59
N ILE A 169 24.36 -34.18 -24.18
CA ILE A 169 24.89 -33.91 -22.84
C ILE A 169 24.10 -32.78 -22.16
N CYS A 170 23.90 -32.89 -20.85
CA CYS A 170 23.38 -31.80 -20.04
C CYS A 170 24.55 -30.96 -19.52
N VAL A 171 24.58 -29.64 -19.76
CA VAL A 171 25.70 -28.74 -19.46
C VAL A 171 25.20 -27.55 -18.66
N SER A 172 25.97 -27.10 -17.68
CA SER A 172 25.61 -25.92 -16.90
C SER A 172 25.67 -24.66 -17.78
N ASP A 173 24.78 -23.70 -17.53
CA ASP A 173 24.76 -22.40 -18.22
C ASP A 173 26.15 -21.73 -18.23
N THR A 174 26.85 -21.77 -17.09
CA THR A 174 28.16 -21.17 -16.87
C THR A 174 29.24 -21.86 -17.72
N LEU A 175 29.25 -23.19 -17.78
CA LEU A 175 30.20 -23.91 -18.64
C LEU A 175 29.88 -23.64 -20.12
N PHE A 176 28.61 -23.73 -20.49
CA PHE A 176 28.16 -23.55 -21.87
C PHE A 176 28.55 -22.17 -22.40
N PHE A 177 28.16 -21.07 -21.74
CA PHE A 177 28.53 -19.73 -22.20
C PHE A 177 30.03 -19.45 -22.06
N GLY A 178 30.69 -20.05 -21.07
CA GLY A 178 32.15 -20.00 -20.94
C GLY A 178 32.89 -20.60 -22.13
N LEU A 179 32.42 -21.74 -22.64
CA LEU A 179 32.92 -22.37 -23.87
C LEU A 179 32.60 -21.51 -25.09
N MET A 180 31.35 -21.03 -25.19
CA MET A 180 30.89 -20.18 -26.29
C MET A 180 31.68 -18.87 -26.41
N ALA A 181 32.17 -18.32 -25.31
CA ALA A 181 32.99 -17.10 -25.30
C ALA A 181 34.42 -17.29 -25.81
N ARG A 182 34.95 -18.52 -25.74
CA ARG A 182 36.39 -18.78 -25.85
C ARG A 182 36.78 -19.84 -26.88
N THR A 183 35.80 -20.48 -27.53
CA THR A 183 36.01 -21.60 -28.47
C THR A 183 34.99 -21.57 -29.62
N ASP A 184 35.12 -22.47 -30.61
CA ASP A 184 34.13 -22.71 -31.68
C ASP A 184 33.23 -23.90 -31.30
N VAL A 185 32.05 -23.63 -30.73
CA VAL A 185 31.18 -24.69 -30.18
C VAL A 185 30.24 -25.23 -31.26
N LYS A 186 30.21 -26.55 -31.43
CA LYS A 186 29.34 -27.29 -32.36
C LYS A 186 28.48 -28.29 -31.61
N ILE A 187 27.16 -28.25 -31.84
CA ILE A 187 26.22 -29.22 -31.28
C ILE A 187 25.91 -30.28 -32.34
N ARG A 188 26.17 -31.56 -32.05
CA ARG A 188 25.86 -32.68 -32.98
C ARG A 188 24.41 -33.12 -32.89
N ASN A 189 23.90 -33.34 -31.68
CA ASN A 189 22.53 -33.77 -31.40
C ASN A 189 21.80 -32.70 -30.58
N LYS A 190 21.33 -33.04 -29.37
CA LYS A 190 20.72 -32.09 -28.43
C LYS A 190 21.65 -31.85 -27.25
N VAL A 191 21.64 -30.64 -26.71
CA VAL A 191 22.28 -30.28 -25.43
C VAL A 191 21.18 -29.81 -24.49
N SER A 192 21.24 -30.23 -23.22
CA SER A 192 20.33 -29.68 -22.20
C SER A 192 21.07 -28.65 -21.36
N LEU A 193 20.49 -27.48 -21.13
CA LEU A 193 21.05 -26.47 -20.22
C LEU A 193 20.36 -26.51 -18.87
N PHE A 194 21.15 -26.41 -17.81
CA PHE A 194 20.68 -26.25 -16.44
C PHE A 194 21.41 -25.10 -15.75
N HIS A 195 20.78 -24.52 -14.72
CA HIS A 195 21.42 -23.46 -13.94
C HIS A 195 22.59 -24.01 -13.13
N HIS A 196 23.74 -23.35 -13.17
CA HIS A 196 24.86 -23.73 -12.33
C HIS A 196 24.61 -23.33 -10.86
N SER A 197 24.02 -24.24 -10.07
CA SER A 197 24.09 -24.17 -8.61
C SER A 197 25.55 -24.34 -8.16
N ASN A 198 25.96 -23.77 -7.01
CA ASN A 198 27.36 -23.72 -6.52
C ASN A 198 28.09 -25.09 -6.34
N SER A 199 27.55 -26.21 -6.84
CA SER A 199 28.25 -27.47 -7.05
C SER A 199 29.35 -27.34 -8.10
N LEU A 200 30.46 -28.07 -7.96
CA LEU A 200 31.49 -28.10 -9.00
C LEU A 200 30.99 -28.76 -10.29
N ASP A 201 30.07 -29.73 -10.22
CA ASP A 201 29.61 -30.48 -11.38
C ASP A 201 28.92 -29.60 -12.44
N CYS A 202 29.42 -29.67 -13.68
CA CYS A 202 28.94 -28.87 -14.80
C CYS A 202 28.37 -29.67 -15.95
N CYS A 203 28.37 -31.01 -15.88
CA CYS A 203 27.82 -31.88 -16.92
C CYS A 203 27.12 -33.13 -16.35
N PHE A 204 26.00 -33.54 -16.94
CA PHE A 204 25.24 -34.74 -16.53
C PHE A 204 24.75 -35.59 -17.73
N GLU A 205 24.51 -36.88 -17.45
CA GLU A 205 23.99 -37.89 -18.40
C GLU A 205 22.53 -37.64 -18.79
N GLN A 206 21.73 -37.30 -17.78
CA GLN A 206 20.34 -36.92 -17.94
C GLN A 206 20.10 -35.65 -17.14
N PRO A 207 19.17 -34.79 -17.58
CA PRO A 207 18.70 -33.70 -16.73
C PRO A 207 18.21 -34.29 -15.40
N GLY A 208 18.82 -33.84 -14.30
CA GLY A 208 18.28 -34.12 -12.97
C GLY A 208 16.85 -33.55 -12.84
N PRO A 209 16.12 -33.93 -11.76
CA PRO A 209 14.83 -33.32 -11.48
C PRO A 209 14.96 -31.79 -11.51
N ARG A 210 14.03 -31.14 -12.22
CA ARG A 210 14.08 -29.70 -12.48
C ARG A 210 14.18 -28.92 -11.18
N THR A 211 15.14 -28.02 -11.12
CA THR A 211 15.19 -27.02 -10.06
C THR A 211 14.29 -25.85 -10.45
N ASP A 212 13.63 -25.22 -9.47
CA ASP A 212 12.89 -23.96 -9.67
C ASP A 212 13.84 -22.75 -9.90
N GLU A 213 15.13 -23.03 -10.12
CA GLU A 213 16.18 -22.03 -10.26
C GLU A 213 16.11 -21.37 -11.64
N GLN A 214 16.22 -20.05 -11.65
CA GLN A 214 16.17 -19.23 -12.85
C GLN A 214 17.45 -19.42 -13.67
N ILE A 215 17.34 -19.82 -14.95
CA ILE A 215 18.45 -19.62 -15.89
C ILE A 215 18.38 -18.18 -16.37
N ASP A 216 19.27 -17.37 -15.81
CA ASP A 216 19.53 -16.03 -16.29
C ASP A 216 20.47 -16.14 -17.49
N ILE A 217 19.91 -16.14 -18.71
CA ILE A 217 20.69 -16.26 -19.94
C ILE A 217 21.31 -14.90 -20.24
N ARG A 218 22.49 -14.72 -19.64
CA ARG A 218 23.36 -13.56 -19.82
C ARG A 218 24.53 -13.92 -20.72
N ALA A 219 24.22 -14.23 -21.97
CA ALA A 219 25.24 -14.56 -22.95
C ALA A 219 26.22 -13.38 -23.13
N SER A 220 25.76 -12.13 -23.10
CA SER A 220 26.60 -10.94 -23.30
C SER A 220 26.90 -10.18 -22.01
N THR A 221 26.06 -10.31 -20.99
CA THR A 221 26.18 -9.54 -19.74
C THR A 221 27.12 -10.22 -18.74
N GLY A 222 28.39 -9.81 -18.76
CA GLY A 222 29.44 -10.38 -17.89
C GLY A 222 30.74 -10.71 -18.65
N TYR A 223 30.66 -10.71 -19.97
CA TYR A 223 31.76 -10.95 -20.91
C TYR A 223 32.23 -9.64 -21.55
N GLY A 224 33.47 -9.60 -22.06
CA GLY A 224 33.96 -8.49 -22.89
C GLY A 224 33.26 -8.43 -24.25
N GLU A 225 33.40 -7.32 -24.97
CA GLU A 225 32.80 -7.13 -26.30
C GLU A 225 33.21 -8.25 -27.29
N GLU A 226 34.51 -8.59 -27.34
CA GLU A 226 35.04 -9.70 -28.15
C GLU A 226 34.42 -11.06 -27.78
N GLU A 227 34.27 -11.34 -26.49
CA GLU A 227 33.69 -12.61 -26.00
C GLU A 227 32.21 -12.70 -26.33
N ALA A 228 31.46 -11.60 -26.20
CA ALA A 228 30.05 -11.53 -26.57
C ALA A 228 29.84 -11.71 -28.09
N GLU A 229 30.73 -11.15 -28.92
CA GLU A 229 30.73 -11.38 -30.36
C GLU A 229 31.00 -12.85 -30.70
N GLN A 230 31.94 -13.49 -30.01
CA GLN A 230 32.23 -14.91 -30.18
C GLN A 230 31.03 -15.80 -29.80
N ILE A 231 30.36 -15.51 -28.68
CA ILE A 231 29.14 -16.23 -28.27
C ILE A 231 28.08 -16.12 -29.37
N HIS A 232 27.86 -14.92 -29.89
CA HIS A 232 26.88 -14.69 -30.94
C HIS A 232 27.26 -15.42 -32.25
N ALA A 233 28.53 -15.40 -32.63
CA ALA A 233 29.03 -16.13 -33.80
C ALA A 233 28.81 -17.65 -33.66
N ASN A 234 29.01 -18.21 -32.47
CA ASN A 234 28.72 -19.61 -32.20
C ASN A 234 27.21 -19.90 -32.27
N LEU A 235 26.37 -19.08 -31.62
CA LEU A 235 24.91 -19.26 -31.66
C LEU A 235 24.40 -19.28 -33.10
N LYS A 236 24.91 -18.40 -33.97
CA LYS A 236 24.53 -18.34 -35.38
C LYS A 236 24.82 -19.64 -36.14
N LYS A 237 25.92 -20.33 -35.82
CA LYS A 237 26.30 -21.61 -36.45
C LYS A 237 25.49 -22.80 -35.95
N MET A 238 24.84 -22.67 -34.78
CA MET A 238 24.11 -23.78 -34.16
C MET A 238 22.80 -24.10 -34.89
N PRO A 239 22.42 -25.39 -35.00
CA PRO A 239 21.10 -25.79 -35.48
C PRO A 239 19.99 -25.22 -34.59
N SER A 240 18.84 -24.87 -35.18
CA SER A 240 17.65 -24.52 -34.42
C SER A 240 17.16 -25.71 -33.59
N ASN A 241 16.51 -25.45 -32.45
CA ASN A 241 16.01 -26.51 -31.55
C ASN A 241 17.10 -27.50 -31.07
N SER A 242 18.36 -27.08 -31.00
CA SER A 242 19.48 -27.92 -30.53
C SER A 242 19.70 -27.87 -29.02
N ILE A 243 19.10 -26.89 -28.34
CA ILE A 243 19.28 -26.64 -26.90
C ILE A 243 17.96 -26.88 -26.15
N ALA A 244 17.85 -27.99 -25.43
CA ALA A 244 16.77 -28.17 -24.46
C ALA A 244 17.07 -27.35 -23.19
N ILE A 245 16.05 -26.76 -22.57
CA ILE A 245 16.20 -26.06 -21.30
C ILE A 245 15.54 -26.85 -20.18
N ASN A 246 16.30 -27.11 -19.11
CA ASN A 246 15.83 -27.79 -17.91
C ASN A 246 15.55 -26.80 -16.75
N THR A 247 14.95 -25.65 -17.05
CA THR A 247 14.45 -24.68 -16.06
C THR A 247 13.03 -24.23 -16.42
N GLN A 248 12.36 -23.65 -15.44
CA GLN A 248 11.09 -22.96 -15.60
C GLN A 248 11.23 -21.52 -16.07
N LYS A 249 12.42 -20.88 -16.00
CA LYS A 249 12.54 -19.43 -16.28
C LYS A 249 13.67 -19.09 -17.24
N ILE A 250 13.38 -18.28 -18.24
CA ILE A 250 14.32 -17.75 -19.22
C ILE A 250 14.30 -16.22 -19.14
N TYR A 251 15.45 -15.63 -18.83
CA TYR A 251 15.66 -14.20 -18.99
C TYR A 251 16.74 -13.98 -20.06
N ALA A 252 16.46 -13.18 -21.08
CA ALA A 252 17.45 -12.77 -22.07
C ALA A 252 17.28 -11.30 -22.44
N ALA A 253 18.39 -10.57 -22.53
CA ALA A 253 18.38 -9.16 -22.84
C ALA A 253 19.34 -8.83 -24.00
N GLU A 254 19.03 -7.78 -24.74
CA GLU A 254 19.85 -7.28 -25.85
C GLU A 254 20.16 -8.37 -26.89
N LYS A 255 21.43 -8.59 -27.23
CA LYS A 255 21.88 -9.61 -28.21
C LYS A 255 21.52 -11.05 -27.80
N ASP A 256 21.26 -11.28 -26.52
CA ASP A 256 21.04 -12.63 -25.98
C ASP A 256 19.67 -13.19 -26.40
N VAL A 257 18.75 -12.32 -26.84
CA VAL A 257 17.40 -12.72 -27.29
C VAL A 257 17.47 -13.74 -28.44
N CYS A 258 18.48 -13.67 -29.31
CA CYS A 258 18.70 -14.64 -30.40
C CYS A 258 18.80 -16.10 -29.94
N ILE A 259 19.14 -16.35 -28.66
CA ILE A 259 19.24 -17.73 -28.15
C ILE A 259 17.94 -18.50 -28.32
N LEU A 260 16.78 -17.82 -28.30
CA LEU A 260 15.46 -18.43 -28.47
C LEU A 260 15.35 -19.31 -29.72
N LEU A 261 16.02 -18.95 -30.82
CA LEU A 261 16.03 -19.75 -32.05
C LEU A 261 16.66 -21.13 -31.87
N LYS A 262 17.55 -21.26 -30.88
CA LYS A 262 18.30 -22.48 -30.59
C LYS A 262 17.61 -23.32 -29.52
N LEU A 263 16.68 -22.72 -28.77
CA LEU A 263 15.97 -23.40 -27.71
C LEU A 263 14.90 -24.33 -28.27
N CYS A 264 14.86 -25.57 -27.77
CA CYS A 264 13.81 -26.55 -28.00
C CYS A 264 12.98 -26.66 -26.72
N ALA A 265 11.76 -26.12 -26.73
CA ALA A 265 10.82 -26.33 -25.65
C ALA A 265 10.04 -27.63 -25.85
N GLY A 266 10.09 -28.53 -24.86
CA GLY A 266 9.21 -29.70 -24.83
C GLY A 266 7.77 -29.31 -24.50
N ALA A 267 6.79 -30.05 -25.04
CA ALA A 267 5.36 -29.73 -24.96
C ALA A 267 4.73 -29.78 -23.54
N GLU A 268 5.45 -30.27 -22.54
CA GLU A 268 4.85 -30.65 -21.25
C GLU A 268 4.96 -29.59 -20.14
N TYR A 269 5.58 -28.43 -20.38
CA TYR A 269 6.03 -27.55 -19.28
C TYR A 269 5.61 -26.10 -19.45
N ASN A 270 5.28 -25.43 -18.35
CA ASN A 270 4.91 -24.02 -18.33
C ASN A 270 6.15 -23.15 -18.07
N LEU A 271 6.65 -22.45 -19.08
CA LEU A 271 7.84 -21.59 -18.98
C LEU A 271 7.50 -20.14 -18.60
N ASP A 272 8.38 -19.49 -17.84
CA ASP A 272 8.44 -18.04 -17.68
C ASP A 272 9.49 -17.48 -18.63
N VAL A 273 9.13 -16.53 -19.49
CA VAL A 273 9.99 -15.97 -20.53
C VAL A 273 10.01 -14.45 -20.41
N PHE A 274 11.19 -13.88 -20.23
CA PHE A 274 11.43 -12.45 -20.06
C PHE A 274 12.46 -11.98 -21.08
N LEU A 275 12.05 -11.15 -22.03
CA LEU A 275 12.88 -10.72 -23.14
C LEU A 275 12.83 -9.21 -23.27
N GLU A 276 13.99 -8.56 -23.34
CA GLU A 276 14.09 -7.13 -23.55
C GLU A 276 15.18 -6.82 -24.58
N SER A 277 14.89 -5.96 -25.56
CA SER A 277 15.92 -5.55 -26.51
C SER A 277 15.79 -4.08 -26.87
N SER A 278 16.86 -3.32 -26.65
CA SER A 278 16.89 -1.89 -26.97
C SER A 278 17.15 -1.59 -28.45
N ARG A 279 17.59 -2.57 -29.25
CA ARG A 279 17.95 -2.40 -30.67
C ARG A 279 17.30 -3.45 -31.56
N LYS A 280 16.80 -3.03 -32.73
CA LYS A 280 16.17 -3.92 -33.72
C LYS A 280 17.11 -5.03 -34.20
N GLU A 281 18.38 -4.72 -34.42
CA GLU A 281 19.39 -5.66 -34.95
C GLU A 281 19.54 -6.92 -34.07
N TYR A 282 19.23 -6.84 -32.77
CA TYR A 282 19.35 -7.96 -31.85
C TYR A 282 18.19 -8.96 -31.92
N VAL A 283 17.08 -8.57 -32.56
CA VAL A 283 15.92 -9.44 -32.77
C VAL A 283 15.71 -9.78 -34.25
N GLU A 284 16.48 -9.18 -35.14
CA GLU A 284 16.31 -9.27 -36.59
C GLU A 284 16.40 -10.72 -37.11
N GLU A 285 17.27 -11.54 -36.54
CA GLU A 285 17.37 -12.96 -36.89
C GLU A 285 16.04 -13.69 -36.62
N ILE A 286 15.40 -13.41 -35.49
CA ILE A 286 14.08 -13.99 -35.14
C ILE A 286 13.00 -13.43 -36.05
N LEU A 287 13.05 -12.12 -36.34
CA LEU A 287 12.07 -11.47 -37.20
C LEU A 287 12.07 -12.00 -38.63
N ASN A 288 13.18 -12.56 -39.11
CA ASN A 288 13.31 -13.17 -40.42
C ASN A 288 12.75 -14.61 -40.50
N THR A 289 12.28 -15.18 -39.38
CA THR A 289 11.65 -16.50 -39.35
C THR A 289 10.17 -16.45 -39.73
N GLU A 290 9.58 -17.60 -40.07
CA GLU A 290 8.14 -17.72 -40.32
C GLU A 290 7.33 -17.50 -39.03
N ASN A 291 6.07 -17.07 -39.16
CA ASN A 291 5.18 -16.91 -38.00
C ASN A 291 4.99 -18.24 -37.28
N SER A 292 4.95 -18.19 -35.94
CA SER A 292 4.85 -19.38 -35.08
C SER A 292 5.95 -20.44 -35.27
N SER A 293 7.05 -20.13 -35.97
CA SER A 293 8.14 -21.09 -36.19
C SER A 293 9.05 -21.26 -34.98
N VAL A 294 9.08 -20.28 -34.07
CA VAL A 294 9.80 -20.35 -32.79
C VAL A 294 8.90 -20.99 -31.75
N TRP A 295 8.82 -22.32 -31.74
CA TRP A 295 7.95 -23.06 -30.84
C TRP A 295 8.45 -23.03 -29.39
N ILE A 296 7.72 -22.35 -28.50
CA ILE A 296 8.01 -22.25 -27.06
C ILE A 296 7.13 -23.21 -26.24
N GLY A 297 6.07 -23.77 -26.82
CA GLY A 297 5.19 -24.71 -26.12
C GLY A 297 4.24 -24.00 -25.15
N LYS A 298 4.14 -24.47 -23.91
CA LYS A 298 3.29 -23.86 -22.87
C LYS A 298 4.08 -22.78 -22.11
N ILE A 299 3.48 -21.62 -21.94
CA ILE A 299 4.09 -20.45 -21.31
C ILE A 299 3.21 -20.03 -20.14
N LYS A 300 3.81 -20.01 -18.96
CA LYS A 300 3.21 -19.48 -17.73
C LYS A 300 3.23 -17.96 -17.73
N ASN A 301 4.39 -17.34 -17.93
CA ASN A 301 4.54 -15.88 -17.94
C ASN A 301 5.34 -15.44 -19.16
N LEU A 302 4.83 -14.49 -19.94
CA LEU A 302 5.53 -13.89 -21.09
C LEU A 302 5.67 -12.39 -20.88
N ARG A 303 6.91 -11.91 -20.71
CA ARG A 303 7.21 -10.48 -20.61
C ARG A 303 8.14 -10.07 -21.75
N LEU A 304 7.67 -9.17 -22.61
CA LEU A 304 8.44 -8.65 -23.74
C LEU A 304 8.55 -7.13 -23.62
N GLY A 305 9.78 -6.63 -23.70
CA GLY A 305 10.09 -5.19 -23.63
C GLY A 305 10.76 -4.68 -24.91
N ARG A 306 10.37 -3.47 -25.34
CA ARG A 306 10.99 -2.73 -26.45
C ARG A 306 10.91 -3.52 -27.77
N TYR A 307 12.02 -3.67 -28.51
CA TYR A 307 12.05 -4.43 -29.77
C TYR A 307 11.78 -5.93 -29.59
N ALA A 308 11.93 -6.48 -28.38
CA ALA A 308 11.59 -7.88 -28.13
C ALA A 308 10.09 -8.14 -28.34
N VAL A 309 9.22 -7.14 -28.21
CA VAL A 309 7.79 -7.33 -28.49
C VAL A 309 7.53 -7.69 -29.95
N SER A 310 8.36 -7.23 -30.88
CA SER A 310 8.21 -7.50 -32.31
C SER A 310 8.35 -9.00 -32.66
N ILE A 311 8.93 -9.82 -31.77
CA ILE A 311 9.05 -11.26 -32.00
C ILE A 311 7.76 -12.02 -31.68
N LEU A 312 6.79 -11.41 -31.01
CA LEU A 312 5.57 -12.09 -30.55
C LEU A 312 4.85 -12.88 -31.66
N PRO A 313 4.67 -12.38 -32.91
CA PRO A 313 4.06 -13.16 -34.00
C PRO A 313 4.87 -14.39 -34.43
N ARG A 314 6.16 -14.44 -34.08
CA ARG A 314 7.07 -15.54 -34.41
C ARG A 314 7.02 -16.66 -33.38
N LEU A 315 6.49 -16.38 -32.18
CA LEU A 315 6.40 -17.36 -31.10
C LEU A 315 5.22 -18.32 -31.35
N GLY A 316 5.53 -19.61 -31.43
CA GLY A 316 4.53 -20.68 -31.45
C GLY A 316 4.15 -21.05 -30.01
N ILE A 317 2.92 -20.71 -29.62
CA ILE A 317 2.34 -21.02 -28.31
C ILE A 317 1.34 -22.16 -28.47
N HIS A 318 1.36 -23.12 -27.55
CA HIS A 318 0.46 -24.27 -27.57
C HIS A 318 -1.03 -23.85 -27.52
N ASP A 319 -1.90 -24.56 -28.24
CA ASP A 319 -3.34 -24.25 -28.30
C ASP A 319 -4.01 -24.28 -26.92
N GLU A 320 -3.69 -25.29 -26.11
CA GLU A 320 -4.17 -25.40 -24.72
C GLU A 320 -3.40 -24.53 -23.70
N ASN A 321 -2.66 -23.51 -24.13
CA ASN A 321 -1.88 -22.70 -23.20
C ASN A 321 -2.79 -21.90 -22.25
N VAL A 322 -2.50 -21.98 -20.95
CA VAL A 322 -3.10 -21.16 -19.90
C VAL A 322 -2.00 -20.33 -19.27
N MET A 323 -1.87 -19.10 -19.74
CA MET A 323 -0.86 -18.14 -19.32
C MET A 323 -1.34 -17.38 -18.07
N ASP A 324 -0.50 -17.32 -17.04
CA ASP A 324 -0.73 -16.49 -15.86
C ASP A 324 -0.56 -15.00 -16.20
N GLU A 325 0.48 -14.62 -16.96
CA GLU A 325 0.74 -13.21 -17.33
C GLU A 325 1.30 -13.05 -18.75
N LEU A 326 0.70 -12.13 -19.52
CA LEU A 326 1.26 -11.53 -20.72
C LEU A 326 1.51 -10.04 -20.48
N ARG A 327 2.78 -9.62 -20.43
CA ARG A 327 3.16 -8.20 -20.28
C ARG A 327 3.99 -7.72 -21.45
N LEU A 328 3.51 -6.69 -22.14
CA LEU A 328 4.18 -6.07 -23.27
C LEU A 328 4.41 -4.59 -22.98
N ASP A 329 5.66 -4.12 -23.12
CA ASP A 329 6.03 -2.72 -22.93
C ASP A 329 6.79 -2.21 -24.16
N ILE A 330 6.27 -1.16 -24.79
CA ILE A 330 6.90 -0.50 -25.92
C ILE A 330 6.92 1.01 -25.69
N SER A 331 8.13 1.59 -25.67
CA SER A 331 8.32 3.01 -25.42
C SER A 331 8.39 3.87 -26.69
N ASN A 332 8.64 3.28 -27.87
CA ASN A 332 8.82 3.99 -29.14
C ASN A 332 7.96 3.37 -30.27
N SER A 333 7.34 4.19 -31.12
CA SER A 333 6.57 3.75 -32.30
C SER A 333 7.38 2.91 -33.29
N GLU A 334 8.68 3.16 -33.45
CA GLU A 334 9.52 2.38 -34.38
C GLU A 334 9.55 0.89 -34.05
N GLN A 335 9.42 0.54 -32.77
CA GLN A 335 9.37 -0.84 -32.28
C GLN A 335 8.07 -1.56 -32.70
N MET A 336 7.03 -0.80 -33.09
CA MET A 336 5.77 -1.35 -33.62
C MET A 336 5.80 -1.65 -35.11
N ALA A 337 6.76 -1.11 -35.88
CA ALA A 337 6.70 -1.13 -37.35
C ALA A 337 6.62 -2.54 -37.97
N GLU A 338 7.17 -3.56 -37.31
CA GLU A 338 7.06 -4.94 -37.77
C GLU A 338 5.75 -5.59 -37.33
N ILE A 339 5.33 -5.40 -36.08
CA ILE A 339 4.14 -6.07 -35.56
C ILE A 339 2.86 -5.54 -36.21
N THR A 340 2.85 -4.29 -36.67
CA THR A 340 1.74 -3.65 -37.41
C THR A 340 1.52 -4.25 -38.80
N LYS A 341 2.47 -5.01 -39.35
CA LYS A 341 2.29 -5.71 -40.64
C LYS A 341 1.52 -7.01 -40.52
N THR A 342 1.40 -7.55 -39.31
CA THR A 342 0.66 -8.80 -39.03
C THR A 342 -0.84 -8.63 -39.34
N GLU A 343 -1.62 -9.70 -39.49
CA GLU A 343 -3.07 -9.56 -39.64
C GLU A 343 -3.77 -9.44 -38.27
N ASN A 344 -4.99 -8.90 -38.23
CA ASN A 344 -5.77 -8.89 -36.99
C ASN A 344 -6.14 -10.32 -36.57
N LYS A 345 -6.18 -10.57 -35.25
CA LYS A 345 -6.46 -11.91 -34.68
C LYS A 345 -5.54 -13.03 -35.17
N SER A 346 -4.31 -12.71 -35.60
CA SER A 346 -3.34 -13.69 -36.10
C SER A 346 -2.38 -14.22 -35.04
N ILE A 347 -2.24 -13.52 -33.90
CA ILE A 347 -1.32 -13.90 -32.83
C ILE A 347 -2.09 -14.68 -31.77
N TRP A 348 -1.96 -16.00 -31.79
CA TRP A 348 -2.57 -16.87 -30.77
C TRP A 348 -1.83 -16.76 -29.43
N VAL A 349 -2.56 -16.47 -28.34
CA VAL A 349 -2.00 -16.40 -26.98
C VAL A 349 -2.68 -17.34 -25.98
N GLY A 350 -3.68 -18.12 -26.41
CA GLY A 350 -4.42 -19.06 -25.56
C GLY A 350 -5.36 -18.39 -24.56
N LYS A 351 -5.47 -18.99 -23.37
CA LYS A 351 -6.13 -18.39 -22.19
C LYS A 351 -5.10 -17.56 -21.41
N VAL A 352 -5.43 -16.32 -21.04
CA VAL A 352 -4.52 -15.40 -20.34
C VAL A 352 -5.23 -14.87 -19.10
N LYS A 353 -4.65 -15.08 -17.91
CA LYS A 353 -5.21 -14.54 -16.65
C LYS A 353 -4.93 -13.04 -16.49
N THR A 354 -3.68 -12.61 -16.72
CA THR A 354 -3.27 -11.20 -16.61
C THR A 354 -2.71 -10.70 -17.93
N LEU A 355 -3.32 -9.66 -18.50
CA LEU A 355 -2.81 -8.96 -19.68
C LEU A 355 -2.44 -7.51 -19.31
N ARG A 356 -1.18 -7.13 -19.52
CA ARG A 356 -0.67 -5.77 -19.28
C ARG A 356 0.01 -5.21 -20.52
N LEU A 357 -0.54 -4.15 -21.10
CA LEU A 357 0.04 -3.48 -22.27
C LEU A 357 0.37 -2.03 -21.93
N GLU A 358 1.64 -1.65 -22.08
CA GLU A 358 2.15 -0.32 -21.77
C GLU A 358 2.69 0.40 -23.02
N GLY A 359 2.42 1.70 -23.11
CA GLY A 359 2.92 2.56 -24.17
C GLY A 359 2.33 2.24 -25.53
N TYR A 360 3.18 1.92 -26.51
CA TYR A 360 2.78 1.54 -27.87
C TYR A 360 2.29 0.09 -27.96
N ALA A 361 2.53 -0.73 -26.93
CA ALA A 361 2.14 -2.14 -26.93
C ALA A 361 0.62 -2.34 -26.98
N ALA A 362 -0.17 -1.35 -26.54
CA ALA A 362 -1.63 -1.41 -26.65
C ALA A 362 -2.09 -1.58 -28.10
N GLY A 363 -1.35 -1.04 -29.08
CA GLY A 363 -1.62 -1.19 -30.51
C GLY A 363 -1.60 -2.65 -31.01
N ILE A 364 -1.07 -3.57 -30.22
CA ILE A 364 -1.03 -5.01 -30.53
C ILE A 364 -2.37 -5.68 -30.22
N LEU A 365 -3.20 -5.09 -29.37
CA LEU A 365 -4.43 -5.72 -28.88
C LEU A 365 -5.36 -6.26 -30.00
N PRO A 366 -5.62 -5.57 -31.13
CA PRO A 366 -6.43 -6.11 -32.23
C PRO A 366 -5.84 -7.36 -32.91
N ARG A 367 -4.54 -7.60 -32.74
CA ARG A 367 -3.78 -8.69 -33.36
C ARG A 367 -3.77 -9.94 -32.49
N LEU A 368 -3.99 -9.78 -31.19
CA LEU A 368 -4.10 -10.88 -30.25
C LEU A 368 -5.39 -11.66 -30.49
N ARG A 369 -5.28 -12.99 -30.49
CA ARG A 369 -6.39 -13.93 -30.52
C ARG A 369 -6.37 -14.73 -29.23
N PHE A 370 -7.42 -14.53 -28.43
CA PHE A 370 -7.67 -15.27 -27.20
C PHE A 370 -8.56 -16.49 -27.48
N HIS A 371 -8.50 -17.46 -26.58
CA HIS A 371 -9.47 -18.54 -26.53
C HIS A 371 -10.90 -18.00 -26.29
N GLU A 372 -11.94 -18.66 -26.81
CA GLU A 372 -13.34 -18.20 -26.70
C GLU A 372 -13.80 -18.11 -25.23
N GLU A 373 -13.46 -19.14 -24.45
CA GLU A 373 -13.68 -19.24 -22.99
C GLU A 373 -12.61 -18.51 -22.16
N ASN A 374 -12.00 -17.44 -22.67
CA ASN A 374 -10.99 -16.73 -21.90
C ASN A 374 -11.64 -15.96 -20.72
N GLU A 375 -11.16 -16.23 -19.51
CA GLU A 375 -11.56 -15.54 -18.28
C GLU A 375 -10.31 -14.87 -17.66
N MET A 376 -10.18 -13.57 -17.88
CA MET A 376 -9.07 -12.76 -17.35
C MET A 376 -9.34 -12.34 -15.90
N GLU A 377 -8.32 -12.45 -15.05
CA GLU A 377 -8.29 -11.81 -13.75
C GLU A 377 -8.02 -10.31 -13.88
N VAL A 378 -7.10 -9.91 -14.77
CA VAL A 378 -6.68 -8.51 -14.93
C VAL A 378 -6.43 -8.17 -16.39
N LEU A 379 -7.04 -7.07 -16.86
CA LEU A 379 -6.68 -6.37 -18.09
C LEU A 379 -6.24 -4.94 -17.74
N GLY A 380 -4.94 -4.66 -17.86
CA GLY A 380 -4.35 -3.35 -17.60
C GLY A 380 -3.75 -2.71 -18.84
N LEU A 381 -4.27 -1.56 -19.27
CA LEU A 381 -3.76 -0.83 -20.43
C LEU A 381 -3.37 0.61 -20.05
N ARG A 382 -2.16 1.03 -20.42
CA ARG A 382 -1.65 2.38 -20.15
C ARG A 382 -1.03 2.99 -21.39
N VAL A 383 -1.69 3.98 -21.99
CA VAL A 383 -1.25 4.59 -23.25
C VAL A 383 -1.01 6.08 -23.11
N CYS A 384 0.23 6.52 -23.27
CA CYS A 384 0.62 7.92 -23.07
C CYS A 384 0.38 8.82 -24.29
N VAL A 385 0.27 8.28 -25.49
CA VAL A 385 0.20 9.04 -26.76
C VAL A 385 -0.95 8.52 -27.62
N SER A 386 -1.75 9.42 -28.19
CA SER A 386 -2.94 9.07 -28.99
C SER A 386 -2.62 8.23 -30.23
N GLY A 387 -1.49 8.54 -30.90
CA GLY A 387 -1.04 7.83 -32.11
C GLY A 387 -0.91 6.31 -31.92
N ASN A 388 -0.74 5.85 -30.68
CA ASN A 388 -0.56 4.44 -30.33
C ASN A 388 -1.83 3.62 -30.49
N ILE A 389 -2.99 4.27 -30.51
CA ILE A 389 -4.30 3.61 -30.54
C ILE A 389 -5.11 3.98 -31.78
N THR A 390 -4.57 4.78 -32.71
CA THR A 390 -5.28 5.19 -33.93
C THR A 390 -5.85 4.00 -34.69
N GLU A 391 -5.06 2.95 -34.89
CA GLU A 391 -5.50 1.72 -35.56
C GLU A 391 -6.65 1.04 -34.80
N ILE A 392 -6.55 0.95 -33.46
CA ILE A 392 -7.58 0.39 -32.59
C ILE A 392 -8.88 1.18 -32.71
N LEU A 393 -8.79 2.51 -32.69
CA LEU A 393 -9.94 3.40 -32.77
C LEU A 393 -10.66 3.31 -34.12
N SER A 394 -9.94 2.97 -35.20
CA SER A 394 -10.50 2.72 -36.52
C SER A 394 -11.22 1.37 -36.66
N THR A 395 -11.06 0.45 -35.70
CA THR A 395 -11.80 -0.84 -35.73
C THR A 395 -13.28 -0.66 -35.41
N GLU A 396 -14.11 -1.64 -35.80
CA GLU A 396 -15.53 -1.67 -35.42
C GLU A 396 -15.69 -1.82 -33.90
N SER A 397 -16.80 -1.30 -33.36
CA SER A 397 -17.12 -1.44 -31.93
C SER A 397 -17.24 -2.92 -31.54
N LYS A 398 -16.74 -3.28 -30.36
CA LYS A 398 -16.71 -4.67 -29.84
C LYS A 398 -15.97 -5.69 -30.73
N SER A 399 -15.14 -5.24 -31.67
CA SER A 399 -14.41 -6.13 -32.58
C SER A 399 -13.25 -6.89 -31.92
N ILE A 400 -12.75 -6.38 -30.78
CA ILE A 400 -11.64 -6.94 -30.01
C ILE A 400 -12.21 -7.78 -28.87
N TRP A 401 -12.44 -9.06 -29.12
CA TRP A 401 -12.95 -9.99 -28.12
C TRP A 401 -11.89 -10.28 -27.04
N ILE A 402 -12.21 -10.02 -25.77
CA ILE A 402 -11.32 -10.29 -24.62
C ILE A 402 -11.90 -11.31 -23.63
N GLY A 403 -13.15 -11.73 -23.82
CA GLY A 403 -13.83 -12.71 -22.96
C GLY A 403 -14.44 -12.08 -21.70
N LYS A 404 -14.35 -12.79 -20.57
CA LYS A 404 -14.71 -12.28 -19.24
C LYS A 404 -13.48 -11.63 -18.59
N VAL A 405 -13.69 -10.56 -17.81
CA VAL A 405 -12.64 -9.82 -17.12
C VAL A 405 -13.10 -9.46 -15.71
N LYS A 406 -12.35 -9.90 -14.70
CA LYS A 406 -12.59 -9.53 -13.30
C LYS A 406 -12.16 -8.10 -13.00
N ASN A 407 -10.97 -7.68 -13.43
CA ASN A 407 -10.44 -6.34 -13.16
C ASN A 407 -9.99 -5.65 -14.45
N LEU A 408 -10.65 -4.56 -14.83
CA LEU A 408 -10.33 -3.76 -16.01
C LEU A 408 -9.79 -2.38 -15.59
N SER A 409 -8.53 -2.11 -15.90
CA SER A 409 -7.86 -0.85 -15.61
C SER A 409 -7.35 -0.18 -16.88
N LEU A 410 -7.95 0.96 -17.24
CA LEU A 410 -7.55 1.75 -18.42
C LEU A 410 -7.06 3.14 -18.00
N GLU A 411 -5.84 3.49 -18.41
CA GLU A 411 -5.23 4.78 -18.11
C GLU A 411 -4.92 5.59 -19.38
N ARG A 412 -5.17 6.91 -19.31
CA ARG A 412 -4.86 7.89 -20.37
C ARG A 412 -5.59 7.54 -21.67
N TYR A 413 -4.93 7.56 -22.83
CA TYR A 413 -5.57 7.25 -24.11
C TYR A 413 -6.16 5.83 -24.16
N ALA A 414 -5.70 4.90 -23.32
CA ALA A 414 -6.25 3.55 -23.26
C ALA A 414 -7.74 3.55 -22.92
N VAL A 415 -8.21 4.57 -22.19
CA VAL A 415 -9.63 4.75 -21.88
C VAL A 415 -10.45 4.76 -23.16
N GLY A 416 -10.01 5.48 -24.21
CA GLY A 416 -10.66 5.57 -25.52
C GLY A 416 -10.88 4.24 -26.26
N ILE A 417 -10.18 3.17 -25.85
CA ILE A 417 -10.33 1.83 -26.44
C ILE A 417 -11.59 1.12 -25.94
N LEU A 418 -12.17 1.54 -24.80
CA LEU A 418 -13.27 0.84 -24.15
C LEU A 418 -14.44 0.42 -25.08
N PRO A 419 -14.95 1.26 -26.02
CA PRO A 419 -16.02 0.87 -26.95
C PRO A 419 -15.62 -0.23 -27.94
N LYS A 420 -14.32 -0.46 -28.13
CA LYS A 420 -13.77 -1.45 -29.07
C LYS A 420 -13.62 -2.82 -28.42
N LEU A 421 -13.61 -2.88 -27.08
CA LEU A 421 -13.51 -4.12 -26.33
C LEU A 421 -14.84 -4.89 -26.39
N GLY A 422 -14.78 -6.14 -26.85
CA GLY A 422 -15.85 -7.12 -26.77
C GLY A 422 -15.79 -7.84 -25.43
N ILE A 423 -16.56 -7.35 -24.46
CA ILE A 423 -16.74 -7.97 -23.14
C ILE A 423 -17.94 -8.92 -23.20
N HIS A 424 -17.82 -10.11 -22.62
CA HIS A 424 -18.90 -11.10 -22.54
C HIS A 424 -20.16 -10.50 -21.88
N ARG A 425 -21.37 -10.90 -22.34
CA ARG A 425 -22.63 -10.34 -21.84
C ARG A 425 -22.84 -10.61 -20.34
N GLU A 426 -22.47 -11.80 -19.90
CA GLU A 426 -22.56 -12.25 -18.50
C GLU A 426 -21.30 -11.92 -17.69
N ASN A 427 -20.56 -10.86 -18.06
CA ASN A 427 -19.37 -10.50 -17.31
C ASN A 427 -19.75 -9.93 -15.94
N GLU A 428 -19.18 -10.50 -14.88
CA GLU A 428 -19.26 -10.00 -13.51
C GLU A 428 -17.87 -9.48 -13.10
N MET A 429 -17.69 -8.17 -13.19
CA MET A 429 -16.43 -7.49 -12.92
C MET A 429 -16.31 -7.15 -11.43
N GLU A 430 -15.15 -7.46 -10.84
CA GLU A 430 -14.77 -7.03 -9.50
C GLU A 430 -14.44 -5.53 -9.49
N GLU A 431 -13.61 -5.04 -10.43
CA GLU A 431 -13.23 -3.63 -10.53
C GLU A 431 -13.16 -3.10 -11.97
N LEU A 432 -13.82 -1.96 -12.21
CA LEU A 432 -13.60 -1.10 -13.37
C LEU A 432 -12.94 0.20 -12.94
N ARG A 433 -11.69 0.42 -13.36
CA ARG A 433 -10.92 1.64 -13.09
C ARG A 433 -10.56 2.36 -14.37
N LEU A 434 -11.04 3.60 -14.51
CA LEU A 434 -10.73 4.46 -15.66
C LEU A 434 -10.12 5.79 -15.18
N THR A 435 -8.94 6.14 -15.66
CA THR A 435 -8.26 7.40 -15.31
C THR A 435 -7.84 8.14 -16.57
N ALA A 436 -8.44 9.32 -16.84
CA ALA A 436 -8.13 10.14 -18.01
C ALA A 436 -7.70 11.56 -17.61
N TYR A 437 -6.43 11.90 -17.84
CA TYR A 437 -5.85 13.18 -17.41
C TYR A 437 -6.14 14.38 -18.32
N ASP A 438 -6.66 14.15 -19.52
CA ASP A 438 -6.86 15.16 -20.58
C ASP A 438 -8.11 14.80 -21.38
N PHE A 439 -8.79 15.79 -21.96
CA PHE A 439 -9.98 15.59 -22.81
C PHE A 439 -9.68 14.69 -24.03
N GLY A 440 -8.50 14.81 -24.63
CA GLY A 440 -8.07 13.98 -25.76
C GLY A 440 -8.06 12.48 -25.46
N HIS A 441 -7.95 12.08 -24.19
CA HIS A 441 -8.00 10.67 -23.77
C HIS A 441 -9.39 10.03 -23.93
N ILE A 442 -10.46 10.83 -23.95
CA ILE A 442 -11.85 10.36 -23.95
C ILE A 442 -12.64 10.83 -25.18
N SER A 443 -12.08 11.70 -26.01
CA SER A 443 -12.77 12.37 -27.11
C SER A 443 -13.47 11.40 -28.07
N GLU A 444 -12.87 10.24 -28.36
CA GLU A 444 -13.49 9.20 -29.18
C GLU A 444 -14.68 8.52 -28.51
N ILE A 445 -14.65 8.34 -27.19
CA ILE A 445 -15.79 7.79 -26.44
C ILE A 445 -16.95 8.77 -26.43
N LEU A 446 -16.66 10.06 -26.28
CA LEU A 446 -17.72 11.07 -26.24
C LEU A 446 -18.51 11.18 -27.54
N LYS A 447 -17.91 10.79 -28.68
CA LYS A 447 -18.59 10.69 -29.98
C LYS A 447 -19.60 9.54 -30.05
N THR A 448 -19.53 8.56 -29.13
CA THR A 448 -20.49 7.46 -29.08
C THR A 448 -21.81 7.90 -28.46
N ASP A 449 -22.90 7.23 -28.82
CA ASP A 449 -24.20 7.49 -28.24
C ASP A 449 -24.21 7.16 -26.74
N ASN A 450 -25.07 7.84 -25.97
CA ASN A 450 -25.30 7.49 -24.58
C ASN A 450 -25.82 6.06 -24.45
N LYS A 451 -25.45 5.37 -23.38
CA LYS A 451 -25.85 3.96 -23.14
C LYS A 451 -25.46 3.01 -24.30
N SER A 452 -24.26 3.18 -24.87
CA SER A 452 -23.77 2.33 -25.98
C SER A 452 -22.70 1.33 -25.56
N ILE A 453 -22.05 1.53 -24.42
CA ILE A 453 -20.90 0.72 -23.95
C ILE A 453 -21.36 -0.25 -22.86
N TRP A 454 -21.55 -1.52 -23.23
CA TRP A 454 -21.89 -2.59 -22.29
C TRP A 454 -20.69 -3.01 -21.45
N ILE A 455 -20.84 -3.01 -20.12
CA ILE A 455 -19.79 -3.42 -19.17
C ILE A 455 -20.20 -4.54 -18.21
N GLY A 456 -21.46 -4.99 -18.25
CA GLY A 456 -21.97 -6.09 -17.43
C GLY A 456 -22.32 -5.67 -15.99
N LYS A 457 -22.11 -6.57 -15.04
CA LYS A 457 -22.19 -6.28 -13.59
C LYS A 457 -20.82 -5.82 -13.09
N VAL A 458 -20.77 -4.81 -12.22
CA VAL A 458 -19.53 -4.22 -11.69
C VAL A 458 -19.68 -4.02 -10.19
N LYS A 459 -18.80 -4.64 -9.40
CA LYS A 459 -18.78 -4.45 -7.93
C LYS A 459 -18.15 -3.11 -7.54
N ILE A 460 -17.00 -2.76 -8.13
CA ILE A 460 -16.26 -1.52 -7.83
C ILE A 460 -16.09 -0.69 -9.10
N LEU A 461 -16.65 0.51 -9.13
CA LEU A 461 -16.44 1.48 -10.21
C LEU A 461 -15.65 2.68 -9.72
N ARG A 462 -14.48 2.93 -10.33
CA ARG A 462 -13.63 4.10 -10.04
C ARG A 462 -13.36 4.89 -11.31
N LEU A 463 -13.86 6.12 -11.36
CA LEU A 463 -13.61 7.05 -12.47
C LEU A 463 -12.88 8.29 -11.96
N GLU A 464 -11.77 8.61 -12.58
CA GLU A 464 -10.92 9.72 -12.18
C GLU A 464 -10.70 10.72 -13.33
N ARG A 465 -10.81 12.01 -12.99
CA ARG A 465 -10.61 13.17 -13.87
C ARG A 465 -11.59 13.14 -15.06
N TYR A 466 -11.14 13.29 -16.30
CA TYR A 466 -12.02 13.30 -17.48
C TYR A 466 -12.76 11.97 -17.66
N ALA A 467 -12.31 10.86 -17.06
CA ALA A 467 -13.00 9.57 -17.20
C ALA A 467 -14.41 9.59 -16.61
N VAL A 468 -14.71 10.54 -15.72
CA VAL A 468 -16.05 10.76 -15.17
C VAL A 468 -17.05 11.12 -16.27
N GLU A 469 -16.64 11.80 -17.34
CA GLU A 469 -17.52 12.16 -18.48
C GLU A 469 -18.02 10.94 -19.28
N ILE A 470 -17.39 9.77 -19.11
CA ILE A 470 -17.77 8.55 -19.81
C ILE A 470 -18.98 7.89 -19.17
N LEU A 471 -19.29 8.21 -17.91
CA LEU A 471 -20.33 7.54 -17.15
C LEU A 471 -21.70 7.46 -17.88
N PRO A 472 -22.21 8.49 -18.58
CA PRO A 472 -23.46 8.39 -19.35
C PRO A 472 -23.40 7.45 -20.56
N LYS A 473 -22.20 7.09 -21.02
CA LYS A 473 -21.97 6.16 -22.15
C LYS A 473 -22.03 4.69 -21.70
N LEU A 474 -21.81 4.44 -20.41
CA LEU A 474 -21.76 3.10 -19.83
C LEU A 474 -23.16 2.50 -19.65
N VAL A 475 -23.29 1.20 -19.89
CA VAL A 475 -24.48 0.39 -19.65
C VAL A 475 -24.14 -0.73 -18.70
N PHE A 476 -24.74 -0.66 -17.50
CA PHE A 476 -24.68 -1.71 -16.50
C PHE A 476 -25.86 -2.67 -16.68
N HIS A 477 -25.69 -3.89 -16.19
CA HIS A 477 -26.79 -4.84 -16.05
C HIS A 477 -27.90 -4.26 -15.14
N GLU A 478 -29.15 -4.64 -15.37
CA GLU A 478 -30.31 -4.15 -14.62
C GLU A 478 -30.25 -4.55 -13.13
N GLU A 479 -29.77 -5.76 -12.84
CA GLU A 479 -29.49 -6.28 -11.50
C GLU A 479 -28.11 -5.87 -10.95
N ASN A 480 -27.53 -4.77 -11.39
CA ASN A 480 -26.21 -4.36 -10.93
C ASN A 480 -26.25 -3.89 -9.46
N GLU A 481 -25.46 -4.54 -8.60
CA GLU A 481 -25.26 -4.17 -7.20
C GLU A 481 -23.77 -3.82 -6.97
N MET A 482 -23.48 -2.53 -6.83
CA MET A 482 -22.13 -2.02 -6.59
C MET A 482 -21.80 -2.00 -5.10
N GLU A 483 -20.64 -2.53 -4.75
CA GLU A 483 -20.03 -2.32 -3.44
C GLU A 483 -19.50 -0.89 -3.30
N VAL A 484 -18.88 -0.35 -4.36
CA VAL A 484 -18.25 0.99 -4.34
C VAL A 484 -18.45 1.71 -5.67
N LEU A 485 -18.96 2.95 -5.61
CA LEU A 485 -18.92 3.93 -6.68
C LEU A 485 -18.08 5.14 -6.23
N GLY A 486 -16.86 5.26 -6.78
CA GLY A 486 -15.92 6.34 -6.47
C GLY A 486 -15.64 7.23 -7.68
N LEU A 487 -16.00 8.52 -7.59
CA LEU A 487 -15.77 9.49 -8.67
C LEU A 487 -14.97 10.69 -8.17
N ILE A 488 -13.92 11.07 -8.90
CA ILE A 488 -13.06 12.21 -8.57
C ILE A 488 -12.87 13.08 -9.80
N ALA A 489 -13.37 14.32 -9.79
CA ALA A 489 -13.22 15.25 -10.92
C ALA A 489 -12.54 16.54 -10.48
N GLY A 490 -11.31 16.78 -10.94
CA GLY A 490 -10.46 17.87 -10.48
C GLY A 490 -10.85 19.26 -11.00
N ASN A 491 -11.45 19.32 -12.19
CA ASN A 491 -11.79 20.53 -12.93
C ASN A 491 -13.26 20.48 -13.43
N PRO A 492 -13.91 21.62 -13.70
CA PRO A 492 -15.30 21.64 -14.18
C PRO A 492 -15.44 20.98 -15.56
N GLU A 493 -14.41 21.06 -16.39
CA GLU A 493 -14.33 20.38 -17.69
C GLU A 493 -14.34 18.85 -17.59
N ASN A 494 -14.17 18.27 -16.40
CA ASN A 494 -14.21 16.82 -16.22
C ASN A 494 -15.62 16.26 -16.09
N ILE A 495 -16.66 17.10 -16.12
CA ILE A 495 -18.05 16.69 -15.88
C ILE A 495 -19.05 17.32 -16.86
N VAL A 496 -18.60 18.03 -17.90
CA VAL A 496 -19.46 18.83 -18.78
C VAL A 496 -20.45 17.94 -19.50
N GLU A 497 -20.00 16.83 -20.09
CA GLU A 497 -20.90 15.90 -20.78
C GLU A 497 -21.85 15.19 -19.81
N ALA A 498 -21.33 14.80 -18.63
CA ALA A 498 -22.14 14.14 -17.61
C ALA A 498 -23.27 15.06 -17.11
N ILE A 499 -23.01 16.36 -16.93
CA ILE A 499 -24.02 17.33 -16.51
C ILE A 499 -25.06 17.60 -17.61
N LYS A 500 -24.67 17.60 -18.89
CA LYS A 500 -25.61 17.82 -20.01
C LYS A 500 -26.68 16.74 -20.12
N THR A 501 -26.45 15.57 -19.53
CA THR A 501 -27.45 14.51 -19.51
C THR A 501 -28.68 14.90 -18.70
N GLU A 502 -29.83 14.36 -19.08
CA GLU A 502 -31.08 14.56 -18.35
C GLU A 502 -30.95 14.08 -16.89
N SER A 503 -31.65 14.75 -15.97
CA SER A 503 -31.66 14.30 -14.57
C SER A 503 -32.21 12.88 -14.46
N LYS A 504 -31.64 12.06 -13.57
CA LYS A 504 -32.03 10.66 -13.35
C LYS A 504 -31.93 9.80 -14.62
N SER A 505 -31.02 10.12 -15.54
CA SER A 505 -30.81 9.36 -16.78
C SER A 505 -29.73 8.28 -16.68
N ILE A 506 -28.80 8.43 -15.73
CA ILE A 506 -27.67 7.52 -15.52
C ILE A 506 -28.08 6.44 -14.51
N TRP A 507 -28.41 5.25 -15.01
CA TRP A 507 -28.72 4.09 -14.18
C TRP A 507 -27.44 3.49 -13.60
N ILE A 508 -27.35 3.40 -12.27
CA ILE A 508 -26.19 2.81 -11.57
C ILE A 508 -26.57 1.59 -10.70
N GLY A 509 -27.86 1.23 -10.63
CA GLY A 509 -28.35 0.09 -9.85
C GLY A 509 -28.43 0.37 -8.35
N LYS A 510 -28.07 -0.62 -7.53
CA LYS A 510 -27.90 -0.46 -6.07
C LYS A 510 -26.45 -0.13 -5.76
N VAL A 511 -26.19 0.78 -4.82
CA VAL A 511 -24.83 1.22 -4.44
C VAL A 511 -24.69 1.22 -2.92
N LYS A 512 -23.81 0.36 -2.42
CA LYS A 512 -23.49 0.22 -1.00
C LYS A 512 -22.65 1.39 -0.49
N ASN A 513 -21.58 1.79 -1.20
CA ASN A 513 -20.74 2.93 -0.82
C ASN A 513 -20.60 3.91 -1.99
N LEU A 514 -21.02 5.16 -1.80
CA LEU A 514 -20.92 6.22 -2.78
C LEU A 514 -19.97 7.31 -2.29
N SER A 515 -18.87 7.52 -3.01
CA SER A 515 -17.88 8.56 -2.73
C SER A 515 -17.70 9.49 -3.92
N LEU A 516 -18.08 10.76 -3.75
CA LEU A 516 -17.93 11.79 -4.78
C LEU A 516 -17.03 12.91 -4.27
N GLU A 517 -15.99 13.25 -5.02
CA GLU A 517 -15.04 14.30 -4.67
C GLU A 517 -14.97 15.40 -5.73
N ARG A 518 -14.84 16.64 -5.24
CA ARG A 518 -14.67 17.86 -6.06
C ARG A 518 -15.84 18.02 -7.04
N TYR A 519 -15.59 18.32 -8.31
CA TYR A 519 -16.62 18.53 -9.33
C TYR A 519 -17.53 17.31 -9.54
N ALA A 520 -17.11 16.09 -9.16
CA ALA A 520 -17.92 14.89 -9.34
C ALA A 520 -19.21 14.92 -8.51
N VAL A 521 -19.24 15.71 -7.44
CA VAL A 521 -20.42 15.95 -6.61
C VAL A 521 -21.58 16.54 -7.44
N GLY A 522 -21.29 17.39 -8.44
CA GLY A 522 -22.30 17.98 -9.32
C GLY A 522 -23.06 16.97 -10.19
N ILE A 523 -22.52 15.76 -10.38
CA ILE A 523 -23.16 14.69 -11.17
C ILE A 523 -24.22 13.93 -10.37
N LEU A 524 -24.25 14.06 -9.04
CA LEU A 524 -25.16 13.30 -8.19
C LEU A 524 -26.64 13.43 -8.61
N SER A 525 -27.06 14.60 -9.10
CA SER A 525 -28.43 14.85 -9.60
C SER A 525 -28.79 14.10 -10.89
N LYS A 526 -27.82 13.47 -11.55
CA LYS A 526 -27.96 12.71 -12.79
C LYS A 526 -28.15 11.22 -12.54
N PHE A 527 -27.84 10.74 -11.34
CA PHE A 527 -28.00 9.33 -10.98
C PHE A 527 -29.46 8.93 -10.81
N LYS A 528 -29.73 7.71 -11.28
CA LYS A 528 -30.96 6.97 -11.03
C LYS A 528 -30.59 5.72 -10.25
N PHE A 529 -30.92 5.75 -8.96
CA PHE A 529 -30.78 4.60 -8.07
C PHE A 529 -31.97 3.65 -8.21
N HIS A 530 -31.76 2.39 -7.87
CA HIS A 530 -32.85 1.44 -7.67
C HIS A 530 -33.79 1.92 -6.53
N LYS A 531 -35.09 1.58 -6.59
CA LYS A 531 -36.07 2.03 -5.57
C LYS A 531 -35.72 1.54 -4.16
N GLU A 532 -35.21 0.31 -4.09
CA GLU A 532 -34.76 -0.37 -2.86
C GLU A 532 -33.27 -0.13 -2.58
N ASN A 533 -32.71 1.02 -2.99
CA ASN A 533 -31.31 1.31 -2.73
C ASN A 533 -31.08 1.57 -1.23
N GLU A 534 -30.22 0.76 -0.61
CA GLU A 534 -29.72 0.95 0.74
C GLU A 534 -28.21 1.21 0.70
N THR A 535 -27.83 2.46 0.92
CA THR A 535 -26.44 2.91 0.95
C THR A 535 -25.89 2.81 2.38
N GLU A 536 -24.78 2.08 2.55
CA GLU A 536 -24.04 2.01 3.80
C GLU A 536 -23.31 3.32 4.09
N GLU A 537 -22.60 3.88 3.12
CA GLU A 537 -21.91 5.18 3.25
C GLU A 537 -22.12 6.08 2.02
N LEU A 538 -22.61 7.29 2.27
CA LEU A 538 -22.60 8.41 1.31
C LEU A 538 -21.58 9.45 1.78
N ARG A 539 -20.49 9.60 1.02
CA ARG A 539 -19.42 10.57 1.27
C ARG A 539 -19.32 11.58 0.13
N LEU A 540 -19.54 12.85 0.45
CA LEU A 540 -19.40 13.96 -0.51
C LEU A 540 -18.40 14.99 0.03
N THR A 541 -17.39 15.32 -0.77
CA THR A 541 -16.37 16.32 -0.40
C THR A 541 -16.20 17.35 -1.52
N ALA A 542 -16.52 18.62 -1.26
CA ALA A 542 -16.40 19.69 -2.24
C ALA A 542 -15.56 20.86 -1.71
N TYR A 543 -14.40 21.10 -2.31
CA TYR A 543 -13.45 22.14 -1.86
C TYR A 543 -13.77 23.58 -2.31
N ASP A 544 -14.67 23.78 -3.27
CA ASP A 544 -15.02 25.06 -3.88
C ASP A 544 -16.52 25.08 -4.22
N PHE A 545 -17.15 26.25 -4.23
CA PHE A 545 -18.57 26.42 -4.56
C PHE A 545 -18.91 25.93 -5.98
N GLY A 546 -18.00 26.12 -6.95
CA GLY A 546 -18.14 25.64 -8.32
C GLY A 546 -18.38 24.13 -8.40
N HIS A 547 -17.85 23.34 -7.46
CA HIS A 547 -18.05 21.89 -7.39
C HIS A 547 -19.51 21.47 -7.18
N ILE A 548 -20.32 22.33 -6.55
CA ILE A 548 -21.71 22.05 -6.17
C ILE A 548 -22.72 22.90 -6.94
N SER A 549 -22.25 23.88 -7.71
CA SER A 549 -23.09 24.88 -8.38
C SER A 549 -24.20 24.28 -9.24
N GLU A 550 -23.95 23.13 -9.88
CA GLU A 550 -24.96 22.46 -10.71
C GLU A 550 -26.06 21.79 -9.88
N ILE A 551 -25.70 21.06 -8.83
CA ILE A 551 -26.68 20.37 -7.98
C ILE A 551 -27.52 21.38 -7.17
N LEU A 552 -26.98 22.55 -6.82
CA LEU A 552 -27.74 23.60 -6.15
C LEU A 552 -28.89 24.17 -6.99
N LYS A 553 -28.82 24.09 -8.32
CA LYS A 553 -29.91 24.51 -9.23
C LYS A 553 -31.13 23.58 -9.18
N THR A 554 -30.99 22.40 -8.60
CA THR A 554 -32.09 21.43 -8.51
C THR A 554 -33.04 21.78 -7.37
N ASP A 555 -34.28 21.29 -7.46
CA ASP A 555 -35.25 21.47 -6.39
C ASP A 555 -34.84 20.69 -5.13
N ASN A 556 -35.30 21.15 -3.97
CA ASN A 556 -35.05 20.46 -2.70
C ASN A 556 -35.65 19.04 -2.74
N LYS A 557 -34.96 18.08 -2.12
CA LYS A 557 -35.32 16.65 -2.11
C LYS A 557 -35.44 15.99 -3.50
N SER A 558 -35.01 16.65 -4.58
CA SER A 558 -35.13 16.09 -5.94
C SER A 558 -34.13 14.96 -6.22
N VAL A 559 -33.01 14.94 -5.49
CA VAL A 559 -31.93 13.95 -5.60
C VAL A 559 -32.20 12.80 -4.63
N TRP A 560 -32.99 11.83 -5.07
CA TRP A 560 -33.38 10.66 -4.28
C TRP A 560 -32.23 9.65 -4.13
N ILE A 561 -31.80 9.38 -2.90
CA ILE A 561 -30.72 8.42 -2.58
C ILE A 561 -31.27 7.09 -2.03
N GLY A 562 -32.45 7.09 -1.40
CA GLY A 562 -33.02 5.92 -0.71
C GLY A 562 -32.72 5.94 0.79
N LYS A 563 -32.34 4.79 1.36
CA LYS A 563 -31.92 4.66 2.78
C LYS A 563 -30.40 4.82 2.89
N VAL A 564 -29.91 5.58 3.88
CA VAL A 564 -28.47 5.87 4.10
C VAL A 564 -28.10 5.61 5.56
N LYS A 565 -27.15 4.71 5.81
CA LYS A 565 -26.68 4.41 7.18
C LYS A 565 -25.65 5.42 7.68
N ILE A 566 -24.71 5.85 6.83
CA ILE A 566 -23.66 6.83 7.18
C ILE A 566 -23.68 7.95 6.14
N LEU A 567 -23.88 9.19 6.59
CA LEU A 567 -23.83 10.38 5.75
C LEU A 567 -22.67 11.27 6.19
N ARG A 568 -21.70 11.48 5.29
CA ARG A 568 -20.55 12.36 5.52
C ARG A 568 -20.49 13.44 4.45
N LEU A 569 -20.69 14.68 4.87
CA LEU A 569 -20.60 15.85 4.00
C LEU A 569 -19.49 16.77 4.50
N GLU A 570 -18.55 17.10 3.63
CA GLU A 570 -17.39 17.92 3.96
C GLU A 570 -17.30 19.17 3.09
N ARG A 571 -16.94 20.30 3.71
CA ARG A 571 -16.73 21.60 3.09
C ARG A 571 -18.01 22.09 2.40
N TYR A 572 -17.95 22.52 1.14
CA TYR A 572 -19.13 23.02 0.41
C TYR A 572 -20.16 21.93 0.16
N ALA A 573 -19.83 20.63 0.28
CA ALA A 573 -20.79 19.56 0.02
C ALA A 573 -21.97 19.57 1.01
N VAL A 574 -21.84 20.25 2.14
CA VAL A 574 -22.92 20.40 3.12
C VAL A 574 -24.10 21.21 2.56
N GLU A 575 -23.87 22.19 1.68
CA GLU A 575 -24.93 22.98 1.01
C GLU A 575 -25.88 22.12 0.17
N ILE A 576 -25.48 20.89 -0.17
CA ILE A 576 -26.30 19.96 -0.95
C ILE A 576 -27.33 19.26 -0.07
N LEU A 577 -27.19 19.29 1.25
CA LEU A 577 -28.07 18.56 2.16
C LEU A 577 -29.58 18.80 1.91
N PRO A 578 -30.07 20.03 1.66
CA PRO A 578 -31.48 20.27 1.30
C PRO A 578 -31.93 19.63 -0.03
N LYS A 579 -30.98 19.33 -0.93
CA LYS A 579 -31.23 18.73 -2.24
C LYS A 579 -31.39 17.21 -2.17
N LEU A 580 -30.85 16.59 -1.12
CA LEU A 580 -30.92 15.15 -0.91
C LEU A 580 -32.32 14.74 -0.44
N GLY A 581 -32.89 13.75 -1.10
CA GLY A 581 -34.13 13.07 -0.72
C GLY A 581 -33.84 11.72 -0.10
N PHE A 582 -34.34 11.50 1.11
CA PHE A 582 -34.23 10.24 1.85
C PHE A 582 -35.60 9.57 2.00
N HIS A 583 -35.59 8.26 2.21
CA HIS A 583 -36.79 7.50 2.58
C HIS A 583 -37.38 8.00 3.91
N GLU A 584 -38.70 7.90 4.09
CA GLU A 584 -39.37 8.35 5.32
C GLU A 584 -38.87 7.58 6.55
N GLU A 585 -38.68 6.27 6.40
CA GLU A 585 -38.07 5.36 7.39
C GLU A 585 -36.53 5.40 7.42
N ASN A 586 -35.90 6.51 7.02
CA ASN A 586 -34.44 6.57 7.00
C ASN A 586 -33.86 6.66 8.42
N GLU A 587 -32.98 5.73 8.77
CA GLU A 587 -32.27 5.67 10.04
C GLU A 587 -30.76 5.82 9.82
N ILE A 588 -30.26 7.05 9.96
CA ILE A 588 -28.85 7.37 9.83
C ILE A 588 -28.13 6.97 11.13
N LYS A 589 -27.26 5.97 11.07
CA LYS A 589 -26.39 5.61 12.19
C LYS A 589 -25.41 6.73 12.54
N VAL A 590 -24.82 7.38 11.53
CA VAL A 590 -23.86 8.48 11.71
C VAL A 590 -24.10 9.60 10.71
N LEU A 591 -24.40 10.79 11.21
CA LEU A 591 -24.42 12.04 10.45
C LEU A 591 -23.17 12.85 10.80
N GLY A 592 -22.24 12.96 9.85
CA GLY A 592 -21.02 13.76 9.98
C GLY A 592 -21.03 14.95 9.03
N LEU A 593 -21.02 16.16 9.56
CA LEU A 593 -20.94 17.41 8.79
C LEU A 593 -19.69 18.18 9.21
N GLY A 594 -18.80 18.51 8.27
CA GLY A 594 -17.55 19.21 8.57
C GLY A 594 -17.36 20.44 7.70
N ILE A 595 -17.34 21.63 8.31
CA ILE A 595 -17.35 22.90 7.58
C ILE A 595 -16.22 23.80 8.07
N TYR A 596 -15.29 24.12 7.18
CA TYR A 596 -14.07 24.82 7.57
C TYR A 596 -14.16 26.35 7.45
N ASN A 597 -15.08 26.87 6.63
CA ASN A 597 -15.30 28.29 6.38
C ASN A 597 -16.82 28.60 6.43
N PRO A 598 -17.23 29.78 6.92
CA PRO A 598 -18.65 30.14 7.04
C PRO A 598 -19.33 30.36 5.68
N GLU A 599 -18.58 30.73 4.64
CA GLU A 599 -19.09 30.89 3.27
C GLU A 599 -19.71 29.59 2.70
N ASN A 600 -19.27 28.45 3.23
CA ASN A 600 -19.72 27.12 2.81
C ASN A 600 -21.13 26.74 3.32
N ILE A 601 -21.84 27.64 4.00
CA ILE A 601 -23.21 27.43 4.52
C ILE A 601 -24.16 28.59 4.28
N THR A 602 -23.80 29.52 3.40
CA THR A 602 -24.60 30.74 3.19
C THR A 602 -25.98 30.45 2.62
N GLU A 603 -26.15 29.43 1.77
CA GLU A 603 -27.46 29.09 1.21
C GLU A 603 -28.30 28.26 2.19
N ILE A 604 -27.70 27.27 2.85
CA ILE A 604 -28.39 26.43 3.83
C ILE A 604 -28.90 27.23 5.04
N LEU A 605 -28.20 28.30 5.45
CA LEU A 605 -28.65 29.17 6.54
C LEU A 605 -29.90 30.00 6.18
N LYS A 606 -30.15 30.25 4.89
CA LYS A 606 -31.38 30.91 4.43
C LYS A 606 -32.60 29.98 4.49
N ALA A 607 -32.40 28.68 4.64
CA ALA A 607 -33.50 27.74 4.76
C ALA A 607 -34.30 27.98 6.04
N GLU A 608 -35.60 27.65 6.02
CA GLU A 608 -36.43 27.69 7.21
C GLU A 608 -35.97 26.65 8.23
N ASN A 609 -36.19 26.91 9.51
CA ASN A 609 -35.82 25.97 10.57
C ASN A 609 -36.60 24.65 10.39
N LYS A 610 -35.93 23.52 10.67
CA LYS A 610 -36.47 22.15 10.50
C LYS A 610 -36.89 21.78 9.06
N SER A 611 -36.57 22.59 8.05
CA SER A 611 -36.95 22.32 6.66
C SER A 611 -36.14 21.17 6.02
N ILE A 612 -34.98 20.85 6.58
CA ILE A 612 -34.08 19.80 6.08
C ILE A 612 -34.31 18.52 6.86
N TRP A 613 -35.25 17.70 6.38
CA TRP A 613 -35.61 16.43 7.01
C TRP A 613 -34.52 15.36 6.82
N ILE A 614 -34.02 14.80 7.92
CA ILE A 614 -32.96 13.78 7.94
C ILE A 614 -33.46 12.39 8.39
N GLY A 615 -34.60 12.33 9.09
CA GLY A 615 -35.13 11.10 9.69
C GLY A 615 -34.62 10.86 11.11
N LYS A 616 -34.30 9.61 11.45
CA LYS A 616 -33.70 9.23 12.75
C LYS A 616 -32.17 9.27 12.64
N VAL A 617 -31.47 9.77 13.65
CA VAL A 617 -30.01 9.89 13.70
C VAL A 617 -29.46 9.29 15.00
N GLY A 618 -28.61 8.27 14.88
CA GLY A 618 -27.98 7.62 16.02
C GLY A 618 -26.77 8.38 16.59
N VAL A 619 -25.91 8.93 15.73
CA VAL A 619 -24.72 9.71 16.12
C VAL A 619 -24.64 10.97 15.29
N LEU A 620 -24.58 12.12 15.95
CA LEU A 620 -24.45 13.43 15.32
C LEU A 620 -23.06 14.02 15.59
N LYS A 621 -22.29 14.25 14.52
CA LYS A 621 -20.97 14.88 14.58
C LYS A 621 -20.98 16.13 13.70
N LEU A 622 -20.86 17.29 14.32
CA LEU A 622 -20.72 18.57 13.62
C LEU A 622 -19.36 19.15 13.98
N GLU A 623 -18.59 19.54 12.98
CA GLU A 623 -17.28 20.15 13.16
C GLU A 623 -17.31 21.62 12.73
N ARG A 624 -16.84 22.52 13.61
CA ARG A 624 -16.72 23.97 13.39
C ARG A 624 -18.08 24.60 12.99
N TYR A 625 -18.12 25.42 11.95
CA TYR A 625 -19.32 26.10 11.43
C TYR A 625 -20.50 25.16 11.08
N ALA A 626 -20.29 23.84 11.01
CA ALA A 626 -21.39 22.90 10.76
C ALA A 626 -22.48 22.91 11.83
N VAL A 627 -22.14 23.40 13.04
CA VAL A 627 -23.10 23.58 14.12
C VAL A 627 -24.22 24.56 13.78
N GLU A 628 -23.95 25.57 12.95
CA GLU A 628 -24.91 26.61 12.57
C GLU A 628 -26.07 26.06 11.73
N ILE A 629 -25.92 24.86 11.16
CA ILE A 629 -26.97 24.17 10.42
C ILE A 629 -27.96 23.47 11.35
N LEU A 630 -27.61 23.24 12.62
CA LEU A 630 -28.43 22.46 13.54
C LEU A 630 -29.91 22.94 13.62
N PRO A 631 -30.23 24.25 13.68
CA PRO A 631 -31.62 24.72 13.65
C PRO A 631 -32.39 24.38 12.36
N LYS A 632 -31.67 24.12 11.26
CA LYS A 632 -32.23 23.82 9.94
C LYS A 632 -32.56 22.34 9.79
N LEU A 633 -31.95 21.47 10.60
CA LEU A 633 -32.18 20.04 10.58
C LEU A 633 -33.53 19.68 11.22
N GLY A 634 -34.31 18.88 10.52
CA GLY A 634 -35.54 18.26 11.01
C GLY A 634 -35.29 16.79 11.35
N PHE A 635 -35.55 16.42 12.60
CA PHE A 635 -35.46 15.04 13.10
C PHE A 635 -36.86 14.46 13.32
N HIS A 636 -36.94 13.14 13.27
CA HIS A 636 -38.17 12.42 13.64
C HIS A 636 -38.56 12.67 15.11
N GLU A 637 -39.86 12.62 15.43
CA GLU A 637 -40.35 12.84 16.80
C GLU A 637 -39.80 11.78 17.77
N GLU A 638 -39.73 10.53 17.32
CA GLU A 638 -39.12 9.39 18.02
C GLU A 638 -37.59 9.31 17.85
N ASN A 639 -36.91 10.40 17.53
CA ASN A 639 -35.46 10.37 17.36
C ASN A 639 -34.74 10.06 18.68
N GLU A 640 -33.78 9.13 18.65
CA GLU A 640 -32.96 8.75 19.80
C GLU A 640 -31.47 8.82 19.43
N ILE A 641 -30.80 9.87 19.88
CA ILE A 641 -29.38 10.12 19.61
C ILE A 641 -28.55 9.43 20.70
N ASN A 642 -27.75 8.44 20.30
CA ASN A 642 -26.82 7.75 21.20
C ASN A 642 -25.64 8.65 21.61
N LEU A 643 -25.17 9.51 20.71
CA LEU A 643 -24.05 10.42 20.97
C LEU A 643 -24.19 11.71 20.17
N PHE A 644 -24.17 12.83 20.88
CA PHE A 644 -23.96 14.16 20.33
C PHE A 644 -22.74 14.79 20.99
N SER A 645 -21.69 15.05 20.21
CA SER A 645 -20.45 15.63 20.71
C SER A 645 -20.05 16.82 19.84
N LEU A 646 -19.85 17.97 20.49
CA LEU A 646 -19.41 19.21 19.86
C LEU A 646 -18.23 19.80 20.62
N GLY A 647 -17.18 20.16 19.88
CA GLY A 647 -16.04 20.92 20.40
C GLY A 647 -15.86 22.16 19.54
N ILE A 648 -16.09 23.34 20.14
CA ILE A 648 -16.02 24.61 19.43
C ILE A 648 -15.11 25.55 20.22
N TYR A 649 -14.09 26.08 19.54
CA TYR A 649 -13.07 26.90 20.18
C TYR A 649 -13.16 28.38 19.80
N ASN A 650 -14.03 28.75 18.85
CA ASN A 650 -14.27 30.14 18.45
C ASN A 650 -15.76 30.50 18.62
N SER A 651 -16.04 31.67 19.17
CA SER A 651 -17.42 32.16 19.33
C SER A 651 -18.13 32.43 18.01
N GLU A 652 -17.38 32.77 16.96
CA GLU A 652 -17.92 33.05 15.63
C GLU A 652 -18.57 31.82 14.98
N ASP A 653 -18.14 30.61 15.38
CA ASP A 653 -18.70 29.35 14.87
C ASP A 653 -20.14 29.10 15.35
N ILE A 654 -20.66 29.88 16.31
CA ILE A 654 -22.00 29.71 16.92
C ILE A 654 -22.86 30.98 16.89
N ALA A 655 -22.44 32.01 16.17
CA ALA A 655 -23.09 33.31 16.20
C ALA A 655 -24.56 33.27 15.72
N GLU A 656 -24.90 32.40 14.75
CA GLU A 656 -26.26 32.30 14.21
C GLU A 656 -27.17 31.45 15.10
N ILE A 657 -26.68 30.31 15.60
CA ILE A 657 -27.43 29.43 16.49
C ILE A 657 -27.78 30.13 17.80
N LEU A 658 -26.93 31.02 18.32
CA LEU A 658 -27.24 31.80 19.53
C LEU A 658 -28.39 32.79 19.36
N LYS A 659 -28.69 33.23 18.13
CA LYS A 659 -29.85 34.09 17.82
C LYS A 659 -31.17 33.33 17.85
N THR A 660 -31.15 32.00 17.84
CA THR A 660 -32.37 31.20 17.92
C THR A 660 -33.01 31.29 19.30
N GLU A 661 -34.32 31.08 19.36
CA GLU A 661 -35.05 31.03 20.64
C GLU A 661 -34.58 29.82 21.47
N ASN A 662 -34.62 29.96 22.79
CA ASN A 662 -34.32 28.85 23.70
C ASN A 662 -35.33 27.71 23.49
N ASN A 663 -34.88 26.46 23.65
CA ASN A 663 -35.69 25.26 23.40
C ASN A 663 -36.30 25.16 21.99
N SER A 664 -35.73 25.83 20.98
CA SER A 664 -36.27 25.79 19.60
C SER A 664 -35.75 24.61 18.77
N ILE A 665 -34.59 24.05 19.13
CA ILE A 665 -33.91 22.99 18.38
C ILE A 665 -34.27 21.63 18.97
N TRP A 666 -35.21 20.93 18.33
CA TRP A 666 -35.64 19.60 18.75
C TRP A 666 -34.55 18.54 18.53
N MET A 667 -34.14 17.84 19.59
CA MET A 667 -33.13 16.77 19.55
C MET A 667 -33.71 15.36 19.76
N GLY A 668 -34.95 15.25 20.27
CA GLY A 668 -35.55 13.97 20.66
C GLY A 668 -35.02 13.47 22.01
N LYS A 669 -34.81 12.15 22.11
CA LYS A 669 -34.13 11.50 23.25
C LYS A 669 -32.62 11.49 23.01
N MET A 670 -31.83 11.68 24.07
CA MET A 670 -30.38 11.82 24.01
C MET A 670 -29.73 10.96 25.09
N LYS A 671 -28.88 10.01 24.70
CA LYS A 671 -28.11 9.20 25.66
C LYS A 671 -26.85 9.91 26.16
N LYS A 672 -26.06 10.50 25.26
CA LYS A 672 -24.77 11.13 25.61
C LYS A 672 -24.62 12.48 24.95
N LEU A 673 -24.47 13.52 25.75
CA LEU A 673 -24.22 14.89 25.32
C LEU A 673 -22.86 15.36 25.84
N ASN A 674 -21.97 15.72 24.92
CA ASN A 674 -20.65 16.25 25.24
C ASN A 674 -20.43 17.60 24.55
N LEU A 675 -20.38 18.68 25.32
CA LEU A 675 -20.18 20.03 24.82
C LEU A 675 -18.90 20.62 25.42
N VAL A 676 -17.97 21.03 24.55
CA VAL A 676 -16.66 21.58 24.93
C VAL A 676 -16.45 22.94 24.29
N GLY A 677 -15.96 23.90 25.09
CA GLY A 677 -15.70 25.27 24.66
C GLY A 677 -16.99 26.04 24.41
N TYR A 678 -17.04 26.90 23.39
CA TYR A 678 -18.25 27.66 23.03
C TYR A 678 -19.47 26.77 22.71
N ALA A 679 -19.27 25.47 22.43
CA ALA A 679 -20.40 24.55 22.25
C ALA A 679 -21.30 24.47 23.49
N THR A 680 -20.80 24.78 24.69
CA THR A 680 -21.64 24.79 25.90
C THR A 680 -22.76 25.84 25.82
N ASP A 681 -22.52 26.99 25.18
CA ASP A 681 -23.53 28.05 25.01
C ASP A 681 -24.73 27.68 24.15
N ILE A 682 -24.66 26.56 23.43
CA ILE A 682 -25.77 26.06 22.61
C ILE A 682 -26.79 25.32 23.48
N LEU A 683 -26.42 24.84 24.67
CA LEU A 683 -27.29 24.02 25.51
C LEU A 683 -28.70 24.61 25.72
N PRO A 684 -28.87 25.92 26.02
CA PRO A 684 -30.20 26.53 26.16
C PRO A 684 -31.07 26.49 24.91
N LYS A 685 -30.46 26.32 23.73
CA LYS A 685 -31.15 26.27 22.43
C LYS A 685 -31.70 24.88 22.13
N LEU A 686 -31.13 23.84 22.75
CA LEU A 686 -31.53 22.45 22.56
C LEU A 686 -32.82 22.14 23.33
N CYS A 687 -33.70 21.37 22.71
CA CYS A 687 -34.95 20.90 23.27
C CYS A 687 -34.98 19.38 23.26
N PHE A 688 -35.15 18.79 24.44
CA PHE A 688 -35.20 17.35 24.62
C PHE A 688 -36.63 16.87 24.86
N HIS A 689 -36.88 15.59 24.54
CA HIS A 689 -38.16 14.96 24.85
C HIS A 689 -38.44 14.97 26.36
N LYS A 690 -39.72 15.03 26.76
CA LYS A 690 -40.12 15.03 28.19
C LYS A 690 -39.63 13.80 28.96
N GLU A 691 -39.57 12.66 28.28
CA GLU A 691 -39.05 11.37 28.78
C GLU A 691 -37.57 11.18 28.41
N ASN A 692 -36.79 12.26 28.38
CA ASN A 692 -35.36 12.13 28.11
C ASN A 692 -34.66 11.52 29.33
N GLU A 693 -33.96 10.41 29.11
CA GLU A 693 -33.12 9.73 30.08
C GLU A 693 -31.69 9.67 29.54
N MET A 694 -30.86 10.61 29.98
CA MET A 694 -29.48 10.76 29.53
C MET A 694 -28.54 9.92 30.40
N GLU A 695 -27.69 9.12 29.77
CA GLU A 695 -26.60 8.42 30.46
C GLU A 695 -25.52 9.41 30.91
N VAL A 696 -25.10 10.32 30.02
CA VAL A 696 -23.99 11.23 30.30
C VAL A 696 -24.27 12.63 29.75
N LEU A 697 -24.21 13.64 30.63
CA LEU A 697 -24.07 15.04 30.27
C LEU A 697 -22.69 15.53 30.70
N ASN A 698 -21.83 15.84 29.73
CA ASN A 698 -20.50 16.39 29.97
C ASN A 698 -20.39 17.80 29.38
N LEU A 699 -20.14 18.79 30.24
CA LEU A 699 -19.91 20.18 29.85
C LEU A 699 -18.53 20.63 30.33
N ARG A 700 -17.72 21.17 29.41
CA ARG A 700 -16.41 21.75 29.75
C ARG A 700 -16.25 23.11 29.11
N ALA A 701 -16.04 24.13 29.94
CA ALA A 701 -15.82 25.49 29.50
C ALA A 701 -14.51 26.03 30.07
N ASP A 702 -13.51 26.20 29.21
CA ASP A 702 -12.18 26.69 29.60
C ASP A 702 -12.07 28.22 29.75
N HIS A 703 -13.10 28.99 29.33
CA HIS A 703 -13.13 30.46 29.35
C HIS A 703 -14.55 30.92 29.76
N PRO A 704 -14.72 32.05 30.48
CA PRO A 704 -16.06 32.52 30.90
C PRO A 704 -16.96 32.83 29.71
N GLY A 705 -16.37 33.25 28.59
CA GLY A 705 -17.08 33.51 27.33
C GLY A 705 -17.78 32.29 26.72
N HIS A 706 -17.45 31.07 27.15
CA HIS A 706 -18.05 29.83 26.61
C HIS A 706 -19.45 29.52 27.18
N ILE A 707 -19.87 30.20 28.25
CA ILE A 707 -21.11 29.92 28.98
C ILE A 707 -22.01 31.16 29.13
N THR A 708 -21.76 32.23 28.37
CA THR A 708 -22.54 33.48 28.49
C THR A 708 -24.01 33.25 28.15
N GLY A 709 -24.30 32.49 27.09
CA GLY A 709 -25.65 32.13 26.69
C GLY A 709 -26.38 31.28 27.73
N ILE A 710 -25.67 30.43 28.48
CA ILE A 710 -26.24 29.71 29.62
C ILE A 710 -26.55 30.68 30.77
N LEU A 711 -25.62 31.56 31.12
CA LEU A 711 -25.76 32.45 32.26
C LEU A 711 -26.89 33.48 32.09
N ASP A 712 -27.16 33.90 30.85
CA ASP A 712 -28.24 34.82 30.50
C ASP A 712 -29.64 34.20 30.67
N THR A 713 -29.74 32.88 30.91
CA THR A 713 -31.03 32.23 31.18
C THR A 713 -31.47 32.35 32.63
N GLU A 714 -32.77 32.18 32.87
CA GLU A 714 -33.30 32.08 34.24
C GLU A 714 -32.81 30.81 34.93
N ASN A 715 -32.68 30.85 36.25
CA ASN A 715 -32.27 29.70 37.05
C ASN A 715 -33.26 28.55 36.86
N SER A 716 -32.76 27.32 36.76
CA SER A 716 -33.57 26.12 36.51
C SER A 716 -34.47 26.19 35.26
N SER A 717 -34.09 26.96 34.24
CA SER A 717 -34.86 27.07 32.98
C SER A 717 -34.46 26.02 31.93
N ILE A 718 -33.26 25.45 32.03
CA ILE A 718 -32.72 24.52 31.02
C ILE A 718 -33.09 23.09 31.39
N TRP A 719 -34.18 22.58 30.81
CA TRP A 719 -34.64 21.21 31.03
C TRP A 719 -33.71 20.17 30.37
N ILE A 720 -33.14 19.26 31.16
CA ILE A 720 -32.26 18.18 30.66
C ILE A 720 -32.81 16.76 30.88
N GLY A 721 -33.97 16.63 31.54
CA GLY A 721 -34.61 15.33 31.81
C GLY A 721 -34.01 14.59 33.01
N LYS A 722 -34.00 13.26 32.95
CA LYS A 722 -33.24 12.41 33.88
C LYS A 722 -31.81 12.28 33.38
N VAL A 723 -30.81 12.35 34.26
CA VAL A 723 -29.39 12.27 33.92
C VAL A 723 -28.70 11.33 34.91
N LYS A 724 -28.05 10.28 34.41
CA LYS A 724 -27.30 9.33 35.26
C LYS A 724 -25.96 9.91 35.71
N THR A 725 -25.18 10.44 34.76
CA THR A 725 -23.88 11.06 35.03
C THR A 725 -23.86 12.51 34.57
N LEU A 726 -23.68 13.44 35.50
CA LEU A 726 -23.50 14.87 35.20
C LEU A 726 -22.06 15.28 35.55
N ARG A 727 -21.30 15.71 34.53
CA ARG A 727 -19.92 16.17 34.68
C ARG A 727 -19.81 17.61 34.20
N LEU A 728 -19.42 18.51 35.09
CA LEU A 728 -19.19 19.93 34.81
C LEU A 728 -17.76 20.31 35.18
N GLU A 729 -17.02 20.84 34.21
CA GLU A 729 -15.62 21.23 34.40
C GLU A 729 -15.39 22.73 34.17
N ARG A 730 -14.59 23.34 35.05
CA ARG A 730 -14.14 24.72 34.99
C ARG A 730 -15.33 25.68 34.97
N TYR A 731 -15.40 26.64 34.05
CA TYR A 731 -16.51 27.59 34.00
C TYR A 731 -17.87 26.90 33.81
N ALA A 732 -17.93 25.69 33.26
CA ALA A 732 -19.19 24.97 33.05
C ALA A 732 -19.87 24.60 34.38
N VAL A 733 -19.14 24.63 35.50
CA VAL A 733 -19.72 24.46 36.84
C VAL A 733 -20.82 25.49 37.09
N LYS A 734 -20.68 26.74 36.63
CA LYS A 734 -21.74 27.78 36.77
C LYS A 734 -23.06 27.41 36.11
N ALA A 735 -23.04 26.53 35.10
CA ALA A 735 -24.25 26.08 34.44
C ALA A 735 -25.19 25.35 35.40
N LEU A 736 -24.67 24.75 36.49
CA LEU A 736 -25.45 23.93 37.41
C LEU A 736 -26.70 24.65 37.95
N ALA A 737 -26.60 25.94 38.31
CA ALA A 737 -27.74 26.72 38.79
C ALA A 737 -28.83 26.97 37.72
N LYS A 738 -28.49 26.81 36.44
CA LYS A 738 -29.38 27.02 35.29
C LYS A 738 -30.03 25.72 34.82
N LEU A 739 -29.44 24.57 35.12
CA LEU A 739 -29.96 23.26 34.74
C LEU A 739 -31.18 22.87 35.59
N ARG A 740 -32.14 22.21 34.96
CA ARG A 740 -33.32 21.60 35.60
C ARG A 740 -33.44 20.14 35.21
N THR A 741 -33.36 19.29 36.21
CA THR A 741 -33.59 17.84 36.09
C THR A 741 -35.03 17.47 36.46
N SER A 742 -35.42 16.24 36.17
CA SER A 742 -36.67 15.65 36.66
C SER A 742 -36.68 15.58 38.20
N GLU A 743 -37.87 15.72 38.81
CA GLU A 743 -38.04 15.49 40.27
C GLU A 743 -37.72 14.05 40.65
N GLU A 744 -37.97 13.10 39.75
CA GLU A 744 -37.66 11.67 39.89
C GLU A 744 -36.22 11.33 39.46
N ASN A 745 -35.32 12.31 39.40
CA ASN A 745 -33.96 12.07 38.94
C ASN A 745 -33.12 11.38 40.03
N GLU A 746 -32.62 10.20 39.69
CA GLU A 746 -31.66 9.43 40.49
C GLU A 746 -30.32 9.38 39.75
N MET A 747 -29.39 10.27 40.11
CA MET A 747 -28.06 10.32 39.50
C MET A 747 -27.17 9.21 40.05
N GLU A 748 -26.51 8.49 39.16
CA GLU A 748 -25.42 7.58 39.51
C GLU A 748 -24.17 8.38 39.94
N GLU A 749 -23.87 9.50 39.27
CA GLU A 749 -22.70 10.32 39.55
C GLU A 749 -22.91 11.81 39.21
N LEU A 750 -22.53 12.68 40.14
CA LEU A 750 -22.37 14.12 39.94
C LEU A 750 -20.92 14.52 40.21
N THR A 751 -20.23 15.03 39.18
CA THR A 751 -18.82 15.43 39.25
C THR A 751 -18.67 16.91 38.88
N LEU A 752 -18.21 17.71 39.82
CA LEU A 752 -17.92 19.14 39.62
C LEU A 752 -16.42 19.38 39.86
N ILE A 753 -15.74 19.94 38.86
CA ILE A 753 -14.30 20.23 38.93
C ILE A 753 -14.08 21.72 38.67
N ALA A 754 -13.67 22.47 39.70
CA ALA A 754 -13.41 23.90 39.59
C ALA A 754 -12.02 24.25 40.13
N ASN A 755 -11.11 24.61 39.23
CA ASN A 755 -9.71 24.90 39.60
C ASN A 755 -9.46 26.37 39.98
N ASP A 756 -10.50 27.21 40.02
CA ASP A 756 -10.43 28.64 40.27
C ASP A 756 -11.75 29.10 40.91
N LEU A 757 -11.71 30.06 41.83
CA LEU A 757 -12.88 30.68 42.45
C LEU A 757 -13.80 31.31 41.40
N GLU A 758 -13.23 31.88 40.34
CA GLU A 758 -14.01 32.43 39.24
C GLU A 758 -14.89 31.38 38.56
N HIS A 759 -14.59 30.08 38.65
CA HIS A 759 -15.43 29.03 38.07
C HIS A 759 -16.76 28.83 38.82
N ILE A 760 -16.89 29.28 40.06
CA ILE A 760 -18.08 29.06 40.90
C ILE A 760 -18.85 30.35 41.23
N SER A 761 -18.30 31.51 40.85
CA SER A 761 -18.76 32.84 41.29
C SER A 761 -20.25 33.16 41.09
N GLU A 762 -20.92 32.49 40.15
CA GLU A 762 -22.36 32.66 39.95
C GLU A 762 -23.19 31.84 40.95
N ILE A 763 -22.70 30.66 41.30
CA ILE A 763 -23.35 29.77 42.28
C ILE A 763 -23.22 30.35 43.69
N GLU A 764 -22.12 31.02 44.02
CA GLU A 764 -21.95 31.68 45.33
C GLU A 764 -23.07 32.67 45.65
N LYS A 765 -23.58 33.36 44.63
CA LYS A 765 -24.68 34.33 44.75
C LYS A 765 -26.04 33.69 45.02
N THR A 766 -26.17 32.38 44.81
CA THR A 766 -27.42 31.67 45.04
C THR A 766 -27.64 31.44 46.53
N GLU A 767 -28.90 31.32 46.94
CA GLU A 767 -29.22 30.97 48.33
C GLU A 767 -28.77 29.54 48.65
N ASN A 768 -28.48 29.28 49.93
CA ASN A 768 -28.16 27.92 50.36
C ASN A 768 -29.37 27.00 50.15
N ASN A 769 -29.14 25.74 49.78
CA ASN A 769 -30.18 24.78 49.42
C ASN A 769 -31.12 25.21 48.26
N SER A 770 -30.66 26.07 47.34
CA SER A 770 -31.47 26.52 46.21
C SER A 770 -31.34 25.67 44.95
N ILE A 771 -30.25 24.92 44.79
CA ILE A 771 -29.96 24.13 43.58
C ILE A 771 -30.44 22.69 43.78
N TRP A 772 -31.60 22.35 43.21
CA TRP A 772 -32.12 20.99 43.25
C TRP A 772 -31.32 20.02 42.37
N ILE A 773 -30.83 18.93 42.96
CA ILE A 773 -30.07 17.88 42.26
C ILE A 773 -30.68 16.48 42.36
N GLY A 774 -31.76 16.31 43.15
CA GLY A 774 -32.46 15.03 43.29
C GLY A 774 -31.75 14.05 44.21
N LYS A 775 -31.83 12.75 43.89
CA LYS A 775 -31.04 11.70 44.55
C LYS A 775 -29.71 11.52 43.82
N VAL A 776 -28.60 11.42 44.54
CA VAL A 776 -27.25 11.26 43.99
C VAL A 776 -26.55 10.12 44.71
N ARG A 777 -26.07 9.12 43.96
CA ARG A 777 -25.34 7.97 44.50
C ARG A 777 -23.87 8.28 44.76
N THR A 778 -23.21 8.98 43.84
CA THR A 778 -21.81 9.41 43.96
C THR A 778 -21.72 10.91 43.73
N LEU A 779 -21.21 11.65 44.72
CA LEU A 779 -20.91 13.08 44.59
C LEU A 779 -19.40 13.30 44.66
N ARG A 780 -18.82 13.88 43.61
CA ARG A 780 -17.40 14.27 43.54
C ARG A 780 -17.27 15.78 43.36
N LEU A 781 -16.65 16.44 44.32
CA LEU A 781 -16.34 17.87 44.26
C LEU A 781 -14.83 18.06 44.35
N GLU A 782 -14.23 18.62 43.31
CA GLU A 782 -12.78 18.87 43.23
C GLU A 782 -12.47 20.37 43.13
N GLY A 783 -11.48 20.82 43.91
CA GLY A 783 -11.02 22.19 43.91
C GLY A 783 -12.02 23.14 44.62
N TYR A 784 -12.23 24.32 44.06
CA TYR A 784 -13.24 25.29 44.51
C TYR A 784 -14.68 24.75 44.40
N ALA A 785 -14.91 23.62 43.71
CA ALA A 785 -16.25 23.05 43.61
C ALA A 785 -16.79 22.60 44.98
N VAL A 786 -15.91 22.38 45.98
CA VAL A 786 -16.32 22.08 47.35
C VAL A 786 -17.15 23.22 47.97
N GLU A 787 -16.90 24.47 47.61
CA GLU A 787 -17.67 25.63 48.11
C GLU A 787 -19.12 25.67 47.61
N ILE A 788 -19.46 24.88 46.59
CA ILE A 788 -20.83 24.76 46.08
C ILE A 788 -21.69 23.88 46.99
N LEU A 789 -21.09 23.01 47.81
CA LEU A 789 -21.82 22.02 48.60
C LEU A 789 -23.00 22.61 49.41
N PRO A 790 -22.89 23.77 50.09
CA PRO A 790 -24.02 24.39 50.80
C PRO A 790 -25.17 24.88 49.92
N LYS A 791 -24.92 25.07 48.62
CA LYS A 791 -25.91 25.56 47.66
C LYS A 791 -26.76 24.41 47.10
N LEU A 792 -26.26 23.18 47.19
CA LEU A 792 -26.93 21.98 46.70
C LEU A 792 -28.08 21.57 47.62
N ARG A 793 -29.20 21.16 47.02
CA ARG A 793 -30.38 20.60 47.68
C ARG A 793 -30.63 19.19 47.19
N PHE A 794 -30.49 18.24 48.10
CA PHE A 794 -30.76 16.83 47.88
C PHE A 794 -32.21 16.47 48.22
N HIS A 795 -32.68 15.36 47.67
CA HIS A 795 -33.93 14.74 48.10
C HIS A 795 -33.84 14.29 49.58
N GLU A 796 -34.97 14.28 50.31
CA GLU A 796 -34.99 13.91 51.74
C GLU A 796 -34.53 12.46 51.96
N GLU A 797 -34.93 11.57 51.06
CA GLU A 797 -34.50 10.16 50.99
C GLU A 797 -33.18 9.94 50.23
N ASN A 798 -32.27 10.91 50.20
CA ASN A 798 -31.00 10.74 49.51
C ASN A 798 -30.08 9.77 50.27
N GLU A 799 -29.67 8.70 49.58
CA GLU A 799 -28.72 7.71 50.09
C GLU A 799 -27.50 7.64 49.14
N MET A 800 -26.42 8.32 49.53
CA MET A 800 -25.14 8.32 48.82
C MET A 800 -24.33 7.07 49.16
N GLU A 801 -23.79 6.43 48.13
CA GLU A 801 -22.71 5.47 48.33
C GLU A 801 -21.38 6.17 48.59
N VAL A 802 -21.08 7.24 47.84
CA VAL A 802 -19.79 7.92 47.95
C VAL A 802 -19.99 9.44 47.96
N LEU A 803 -19.44 10.08 48.99
CA LEU A 803 -19.19 11.51 49.04
C LEU A 803 -17.68 11.75 49.02
N ASP A 804 -17.18 12.32 47.93
CA ASP A 804 -15.75 12.51 47.65
C ASP A 804 -15.46 14.01 47.47
N LEU A 805 -14.77 14.60 48.45
CA LEU A 805 -14.44 16.02 48.47
C LEU A 805 -12.92 16.18 48.47
N CYS A 806 -12.39 16.86 47.46
CA CYS A 806 -10.96 17.12 47.33
C CYS A 806 -10.70 18.62 47.24
N ALA A 807 -9.94 19.16 48.20
CA ALA A 807 -9.56 20.56 48.24
C ALA A 807 -8.06 20.71 48.50
N ASP A 808 -7.32 21.15 47.49
CA ASP A 808 -5.86 21.30 47.57
C ASP A 808 -5.41 22.56 48.34
N HIS A 809 -6.31 23.54 48.48
CA HIS A 809 -6.04 24.83 49.10
C HIS A 809 -7.12 25.20 50.13
N PRO A 810 -6.79 25.98 51.19
CA PRO A 810 -7.77 26.40 52.19
C PRO A 810 -8.84 27.33 51.60
N GLU A 811 -8.51 28.10 50.56
CA GLU A 811 -9.46 28.96 49.85
C GLU A 811 -10.58 28.15 49.17
N ASN A 812 -10.39 26.85 48.93
CA ASN A 812 -11.39 25.99 48.31
C ASN A 812 -12.55 25.61 49.26
N ILE A 813 -12.50 26.01 50.53
CA ILE A 813 -13.52 25.69 51.55
C ILE A 813 -13.91 26.91 52.40
N ALA A 814 -13.51 28.12 52.02
CA ALA A 814 -13.63 29.31 52.85
C ALA A 814 -15.10 29.65 53.17
N GLU A 815 -16.02 29.48 52.23
CA GLU A 815 -17.46 29.65 52.49
C GLU A 815 -18.04 28.52 53.35
N VAL A 816 -17.56 27.29 53.18
CA VAL A 816 -18.01 26.14 53.98
C VAL A 816 -17.63 26.30 55.45
N GLU A 817 -16.45 26.84 55.75
CA GLU A 817 -16.01 27.06 57.14
C GLU A 817 -16.90 28.05 57.91
N LYS A 818 -17.50 29.03 57.21
CA LYS A 818 -18.36 30.07 57.81
C LYS A 818 -19.75 29.55 58.18
N ILE A 819 -20.13 28.39 57.67
CA ILE A 819 -21.45 27.80 57.87
C ILE A 819 -21.55 27.15 59.25
N GLU A 820 -22.74 27.14 59.82
CA GLU A 820 -22.99 26.49 61.11
C GLU A 820 -22.72 24.98 61.04
N ASN A 821 -22.27 24.40 62.14
CA ASN A 821 -21.96 22.98 62.18
C ASN A 821 -23.23 22.14 61.90
N SER A 822 -23.06 21.06 61.14
CA SER A 822 -24.14 20.15 60.72
C SER A 822 -25.29 20.78 59.91
N SER A 823 -25.12 21.98 59.34
CA SER A 823 -26.19 22.60 58.55
C SER A 823 -26.18 22.26 57.06
N ILE A 824 -25.12 21.61 56.54
CA ILE A 824 -25.06 21.14 55.15
C ILE A 824 -25.63 19.73 55.07
N TRP A 825 -26.92 19.60 54.77
CA TRP A 825 -27.58 18.30 54.71
C TRP A 825 -27.19 17.49 53.47
N VAL A 826 -26.62 16.30 53.68
CA VAL A 826 -26.22 15.37 52.58
C VAL A 826 -27.01 14.05 52.55
N GLY A 827 -27.89 13.82 53.54
CA GLY A 827 -28.67 12.58 53.66
C GLY A 827 -27.90 11.45 54.33
N LYS A 828 -28.06 10.21 53.85
CA LYS A 828 -27.23 9.06 54.27
C LYS A 828 -26.02 8.96 53.35
N VAL A 829 -24.85 8.64 53.89
CA VAL A 829 -23.57 8.48 53.18
C VAL A 829 -22.88 7.22 53.68
N LYS A 830 -22.59 6.26 52.80
CA LYS A 830 -21.85 5.03 53.14
C LYS A 830 -20.35 5.25 53.21
N THR A 831 -19.77 5.83 52.17
CA THR A 831 -18.33 6.09 52.07
C THR A 831 -18.08 7.59 51.99
N LEU A 832 -17.34 8.13 52.97
CA LEU A 832 -16.92 9.52 53.02
C LEU A 832 -15.42 9.62 52.73
N ARG A 833 -15.03 10.35 51.69
CA ARG A 833 -13.64 10.62 51.32
C ARG A 833 -13.39 12.11 51.35
N LEU A 834 -12.50 12.55 52.23
CA LEU A 834 -12.10 13.95 52.37
C LEU A 834 -10.59 14.05 52.18
N GLU A 835 -10.16 14.77 51.16
CA GLU A 835 -8.76 14.95 50.80
C GLU A 835 -8.32 16.42 50.93
N GLY A 836 -7.10 16.61 51.44
CA GLY A 836 -6.47 17.93 51.61
C GLY A 836 -7.11 18.78 52.71
N TYR A 837 -7.57 19.97 52.34
CA TYR A 837 -8.30 20.89 53.21
C TYR A 837 -9.77 20.48 53.38
N ALA A 838 -10.31 19.60 52.51
CA ALA A 838 -11.71 19.17 52.59
C ALA A 838 -12.02 18.43 53.90
N VAL A 839 -11.02 17.91 54.60
CA VAL A 839 -11.16 17.30 55.94
C VAL A 839 -11.86 18.23 56.92
N LYS A 840 -11.61 19.56 56.86
CA LYS A 840 -12.25 20.55 57.74
C LYS A 840 -13.76 20.71 57.51
N THR A 841 -14.27 20.26 56.36
CA THR A 841 -15.71 20.34 56.06
C THR A 841 -16.54 19.34 56.87
N ILE A 842 -15.91 18.34 57.50
CA ILE A 842 -16.61 17.25 58.20
C ILE A 842 -17.59 17.74 59.28
N GLU A 843 -17.21 18.77 60.06
CA GLU A 843 -18.07 19.32 61.11
C GLU A 843 -19.30 20.07 60.56
N LYS A 844 -19.24 20.46 59.28
CA LYS A 844 -20.30 21.20 58.59
C LYS A 844 -21.34 20.28 57.96
N LEU A 845 -20.98 19.03 57.72
CA LEU A 845 -21.86 18.03 57.13
C LEU A 845 -22.92 17.55 58.14
N GLY A 846 -24.19 17.67 57.74
CA GLY A 846 -25.35 17.13 58.43
C GLY A 846 -25.78 15.82 57.80
N PHE A 847 -25.79 14.75 58.60
CA PHE A 847 -26.18 13.41 58.18
C PHE A 847 -27.56 13.04 58.72
N HIS A 848 -28.24 12.13 58.02
CA HIS A 848 -29.47 11.54 58.52
C HIS A 848 -29.25 10.82 59.85
N LYS A 849 -30.25 10.84 60.74
CA LYS A 849 -30.16 10.22 62.09
C LYS A 849 -29.87 8.72 62.02
N GLU A 850 -30.30 8.08 60.94
CA GLU A 850 -30.10 6.66 60.65
C GLU A 850 -28.90 6.43 59.71
N ASN A 851 -27.94 7.34 59.67
CA ASN A 851 -26.77 7.18 58.82
C ASN A 851 -25.80 6.14 59.41
N GLU A 852 -25.51 5.11 58.65
CA GLU A 852 -24.52 4.07 58.97
C GLU A 852 -23.36 4.17 57.95
N MET A 853 -22.29 4.89 58.32
CA MET A 853 -21.09 4.98 57.47
C MET A 853 -20.29 3.68 57.52
N GLU A 854 -19.97 3.14 56.35
CA GLU A 854 -19.13 1.95 56.17
C GLU A 854 -17.64 2.31 56.13
N GLU A 855 -17.28 3.42 55.49
CA GLU A 855 -15.89 3.84 55.28
C GLU A 855 -15.74 5.36 55.44
N VAL A 856 -14.72 5.79 56.19
CA VAL A 856 -14.31 7.19 56.30
C VAL A 856 -12.82 7.29 55.99
N GLY A 857 -12.49 7.82 54.82
CA GLY A 857 -11.13 8.11 54.37
C GLY A 857 -10.81 9.59 54.54
N LEU A 858 -9.86 9.90 55.42
CA LEU A 858 -9.37 11.26 55.64
C LEU A 858 -7.90 11.33 55.24
N THR A 859 -7.59 12.09 54.19
CA THR A 859 -6.23 12.26 53.69
C THR A 859 -5.83 13.72 53.83
N ALA A 860 -5.25 14.09 54.97
CA ALA A 860 -4.71 15.43 55.17
C ALA A 860 -3.33 15.56 54.50
N THR A 861 -3.17 16.54 53.60
CA THR A 861 -1.88 16.83 52.95
C THR A 861 -1.01 17.80 53.77
N HIS A 862 -1.57 18.42 54.81
CA HIS A 862 -0.90 19.44 55.64
C HIS A 862 -1.08 19.13 57.14
N SER A 863 -0.02 19.32 57.93
CA SER A 863 0.01 18.99 59.36
C SER A 863 -1.03 19.74 60.20
N GLU A 864 -1.47 20.91 59.76
CA GLU A 864 -2.48 21.73 60.44
C GLU A 864 -3.90 21.17 60.32
N ASN A 865 -4.15 20.23 59.39
CA ASN A 865 -5.45 19.61 59.16
C ASN A 865 -5.61 18.25 59.89
N VAL A 866 -4.61 17.83 60.66
CA VAL A 866 -4.57 16.52 61.34
C VAL A 866 -5.18 16.55 62.75
N ALA A 867 -5.22 17.74 63.37
CA ALA A 867 -5.81 17.98 64.69
C ALA A 867 -7.28 18.36 64.55
#